data_AF-A0A7W0EZG5-F1
#
_entry.id   AF-A0A7W0EZG5-F1
#
_cell.length_a   1.000
_cell.length_b   1.000
_cell.length_c   1.000
_cell.angle_alpha   90.00
_cell.angle_beta   90.00
_cell.angle_gamma   90.00
#
_symmetry.space_group_name_H-M   'P 1'
#
loop_
_entity.id
_entity.type
_entity.pdbx_description
1 polymer ?
#
loop_
_entity_poly.entity_id
_entity_poly.type
_entity_poly.pdbx_seq_one_letter_code
_entity_poly.pdbx_strand_id
1 'polypeptide(L)'
;MKNNRRNKKLTDHFSGMMQRSLWIGLFAFLSCSGLAYAIDLSDSPMETLVQSAPPNIMFVLDDSGSMDWEFMTRDTEGKFEGNTEYLFDNPGDNTYSSSDSNGTILTGANRKKWKSQWSGHNKLFYNPFVNYHPWPGKANASTTTPRSNPHYDTWTINLSDTYMALNDTSGSVIFVDNLTNTGNPYAAGGNFYFTGKWPESSHSPEWDDSSLYCSATGDISEAFWTPRLNTSGEYYVWVFWARNAGSNRDTSAKYTVSHASGTTDYTINQMDSDAGTWHYLGRHYFNAQNAVWPVNELIVDNSDGSPNYTASGQWTNDTSAGSYGTNSRRTTKKDAQATWTPDIPVGGNYTVYAWWNSSTPRDKNAKYTINYSGGETDLLIDQSSTYGEWVELGTYAFIGGTSGSVSVTRHSGSTANTRTMADAIKFVSSGGVNPQHIKLQRGSTNSDYPTSADAVAFVPPGYSFGSVNIKNSHYFVLDDVNNNGVRDTTEDVYLVNLDSSGRTYYRVTLTNDVINDQLTPVNDPPASIRPVVRNEQGQFVRYVTAEEDLQNFANWYSFYRRRELSAKAGVSNVINEMSGVRVGFYTINSSTGRQTVLPIKLDTGASLIVDDKDSTFTTNGTWSNSTAVGSYNSREVYTTTVGRKATWTPNIKVAGAHKVYAWWRCNANWDTKAKYTVVHSTGTHIFEKSQKQETGNPCGQWVELGTYNFNIGSSGSVSVERQSTSTGSTVADAIYFEDLSGSSVNADETTALLNTLYNVNSANSTPLRIAFENVGKYFHADDGSTGNLGTSPFDSETNGGSCQQSFTILMTDGFYNDTFTSVGNMDSGMAAPYGDTYSNTLADIAMKYYDTDLSSSLPDMVPTSSCDRNEKQHLVTYSVSFGVFGSLTPQDSDGSGKEDDPCFLDENTTLPVWPNPANDDSYKIDDLWHAAVNGRGKFFSASDPVELADSLKALFEDIASRIASGASVSVNGEELGSDTTLYQALFNSDTWTGDILAYPMDPNSGEILRTESDIKWKASGKTGDPNGLQALDWNTGRKIITFNTAFDENGSAVPFRYAYLSDAQKTALDSGWALNPANANNLVEYLRGSEILGFRPRTRKLGDIVHSAPFLKGSAVYSGANDGMLHAFDKTTGREIFAYIPSFVFGNLVNLADLNYTHHFYVDNTPNSQMRGKISTDT
;
A
#
# COMPACT_ATOMS: atom_id res chain seq x y z
N MET A 1 66.54 24.21 -24.10
CA MET A 1 67.39 23.68 -25.18
C MET A 1 66.56 23.59 -26.46
N LYS A 2 67.11 24.10 -27.59
CA LYS A 2 66.73 23.91 -29.01
C LYS A 2 65.35 24.48 -29.43
N ASN A 3 65.27 25.64 -30.10
CA ASN A 3 65.49 25.91 -31.55
C ASN A 3 64.55 25.09 -32.45
N ASN A 4 63.78 25.63 -33.42
CA ASN A 4 64.21 26.61 -34.43
C ASN A 4 63.03 27.15 -35.30
N ARG A 5 63.04 28.47 -35.51
CA ARG A 5 63.01 29.23 -36.79
C ARG A 5 61.76 29.36 -37.71
N ARG A 6 61.37 30.65 -37.83
CA ARG A 6 61.30 31.53 -39.05
C ARG A 6 60.14 31.28 -40.04
N ASN A 7 59.40 32.30 -40.52
CA ASN A 7 59.89 33.57 -41.09
C ASN A 7 58.78 34.64 -41.28
N LYS A 8 59.12 35.90 -40.91
CA LYS A 8 58.94 37.19 -41.64
C LYS A 8 57.50 37.74 -41.87
N LYS A 9 57.20 39.05 -41.69
CA LYS A 9 58.03 40.27 -41.76
C LYS A 9 57.24 41.55 -41.32
N LEU A 10 57.94 42.49 -40.63
CA LEU A 10 57.89 43.99 -40.69
C LEU A 10 56.60 44.73 -40.22
N THR A 11 56.57 45.85 -39.46
CA THR A 11 57.55 46.76 -38.79
C THR A 11 56.79 47.81 -37.93
N ASP A 12 57.36 48.22 -36.79
CA ASP A 12 57.53 49.59 -36.17
C ASP A 12 56.37 50.63 -36.18
N HIS A 13 56.17 51.57 -35.23
CA HIS A 13 56.69 51.97 -33.91
C HIS A 13 55.83 53.16 -33.36
N PHE A 14 55.65 53.25 -32.03
CA PHE A 14 55.57 54.47 -31.15
C PHE A 14 54.47 55.58 -31.20
N SER A 15 53.79 55.72 -30.04
CA SER A 15 53.65 56.91 -29.13
C SER A 15 52.56 58.00 -29.31
N GLY A 16 51.92 58.37 -28.18
CA GLY A 16 51.87 59.80 -27.74
C GLY A 16 50.53 60.49 -27.41
N MET A 17 50.20 60.49 -26.11
CA MET A 17 49.29 61.33 -25.29
C MET A 17 48.86 62.79 -25.66
N MET A 18 47.61 63.11 -25.23
CA MET A 18 47.11 64.27 -24.42
C MET A 18 46.65 65.65 -24.98
N GLN A 19 45.48 66.08 -24.41
CA GLN A 19 45.03 67.45 -23.98
C GLN A 19 44.58 68.49 -25.04
N ARG A 20 43.70 69.49 -24.81
CA ARG A 20 42.54 69.83 -23.92
C ARG A 20 42.06 71.27 -24.36
N SER A 21 40.73 71.53 -24.37
CA SER A 21 40.05 72.82 -24.03
C SER A 21 39.78 74.00 -25.02
N LEU A 22 38.47 74.22 -25.26
CA LEU A 22 37.60 75.44 -25.19
C LEU A 22 37.54 76.62 -26.24
N TRP A 23 36.36 76.70 -26.92
CA TRP A 23 35.38 77.82 -27.20
C TRP A 23 35.62 79.03 -28.14
N ILE A 24 34.66 79.21 -29.10
CA ILE A 24 33.90 80.39 -29.64
C ILE A 24 33.34 79.94 -31.02
N GLY A 25 32.04 79.85 -31.36
CA GLY A 25 31.01 80.90 -31.54
C GLY A 25 30.31 80.82 -32.93
N LEU A 26 29.20 80.07 -33.01
CA LEU A 26 28.01 80.13 -33.91
C LEU A 26 28.09 80.68 -35.37
N PHE A 27 27.85 79.83 -36.38
CA PHE A 27 26.91 80.07 -37.51
C PHE A 27 26.54 78.75 -38.24
N ALA A 28 25.36 78.25 -37.89
CA ALA A 28 24.39 77.42 -38.62
C ALA A 28 24.77 76.71 -39.95
N PHE A 29 24.89 75.37 -39.94
CA PHE A 29 23.85 74.39 -40.36
C PHE A 29 24.47 72.98 -40.46
N LEU A 30 24.02 72.09 -39.56
CA LEU A 30 24.11 70.62 -39.51
C LEU A 30 25.50 69.93 -39.67
N SER A 31 26.15 69.79 -38.50
CA SER A 31 26.88 68.63 -37.98
C SER A 31 27.55 67.62 -38.95
N CYS A 32 28.88 67.68 -38.96
CA CYS A 32 29.79 66.57 -39.23
C CYS A 32 29.71 65.55 -38.08
N SER A 33 29.45 64.27 -38.38
CA SER A 33 29.72 63.15 -37.48
C SER A 33 31.11 62.60 -37.79
N GLY A 34 32.03 62.76 -36.84
CA GLY A 34 33.30 62.05 -36.85
C GLY A 34 33.08 60.55 -36.78
N LEU A 35 33.96 59.81 -37.46
CA LEU A 35 34.05 58.37 -37.47
C LEU A 35 34.22 57.84 -36.03
N ALA A 36 33.13 57.38 -35.44
CA ALA A 36 33.18 56.43 -34.34
C ALA A 36 33.67 55.09 -34.91
N TYR A 37 34.60 54.45 -34.20
CA TYR A 37 34.76 53.00 -34.30
C TYR A 37 33.37 52.39 -34.10
N ALA A 38 32.84 51.71 -35.12
CA ALA A 38 31.68 50.86 -34.93
C ALA A 38 32.15 49.72 -34.01
N ILE A 39 31.89 49.87 -32.71
CA ILE A 39 31.64 48.71 -31.87
C ILE A 39 30.38 48.12 -32.48
N ASP A 40 30.52 46.95 -33.08
CA ASP A 40 29.40 46.09 -33.44
C ASP A 40 28.74 45.67 -32.12
N LEU A 41 27.83 46.51 -31.62
CA LEU A 41 26.92 46.14 -30.55
C LEU A 41 25.98 45.12 -31.18
N SER A 42 26.12 43.86 -30.77
CA SER A 42 25.21 42.78 -31.09
C SER A 42 23.75 43.25 -30.95
N ASP A 43 22.99 43.23 -32.05
CA ASP A 43 21.53 43.44 -32.09
C ASP A 43 20.74 42.25 -31.50
N SER A 44 21.43 41.35 -30.80
CA SER A 44 20.85 40.27 -29.99
C SER A 44 21.14 40.56 -28.52
N PRO A 45 20.15 40.54 -27.62
CA PRO A 45 20.40 40.61 -26.18
C PRO A 45 21.36 39.47 -25.79
N MET A 46 22.51 39.84 -25.25
CA MET A 46 23.51 38.91 -24.74
C MET A 46 22.97 38.24 -23.46
N GLU A 47 23.19 36.93 -23.39
CA GLU A 47 22.75 35.99 -22.35
C GLU A 47 22.77 36.55 -20.92
N THR A 48 21.65 36.38 -20.21
CA THR A 48 21.62 36.25 -18.74
C THR A 48 20.63 35.15 -18.36
N LEU A 49 20.93 33.93 -18.80
CA LEU A 49 20.31 32.72 -18.29
C LEU A 49 21.36 31.96 -17.47
N VAL A 50 21.53 32.30 -16.18
CA VAL A 50 21.90 31.24 -15.23
C VAL A 50 20.58 30.55 -14.89
N GLN A 51 20.10 29.75 -15.84
CA GLN A 51 19.04 28.79 -15.58
C GLN A 51 19.73 27.64 -14.86
N SER A 52 19.28 27.28 -13.66
CA SER A 52 19.80 26.08 -13.00
C SER A 52 19.64 24.91 -13.95
N ALA A 53 20.71 24.13 -14.11
CA ALA A 53 20.58 22.83 -14.75
C ALA A 53 19.48 22.02 -14.05
N PRO A 54 18.78 21.13 -14.78
CA PRO A 54 17.82 20.22 -14.18
C PRO A 54 18.45 19.47 -13.00
N PRO A 55 17.75 19.36 -11.86
CA PRO A 55 18.28 18.71 -10.67
C PRO A 55 18.50 17.23 -10.91
N ASN A 56 19.53 16.69 -10.26
CA ASN A 56 19.88 15.27 -10.34
C ASN A 56 19.29 14.53 -9.14
N ILE A 57 18.62 13.40 -9.36
CA ILE A 57 18.07 12.53 -8.32
C ILE A 57 18.61 11.12 -8.52
N MET A 58 19.28 10.57 -7.52
CA MET A 58 19.82 9.21 -7.56
C MET A 58 19.15 8.33 -6.49
N PHE A 59 18.42 7.32 -6.93
CA PHE A 59 17.89 6.30 -6.04
C PHE A 59 18.95 5.24 -5.76
N VAL A 60 19.23 4.99 -4.49
CA VAL A 60 19.95 3.79 -4.04
C VAL A 60 18.90 2.75 -3.67
N LEU A 61 18.75 1.74 -4.52
CA LEU A 61 17.70 0.74 -4.41
C LEU A 61 18.21 -0.53 -3.75
N ASP A 62 17.48 -0.98 -2.75
CA ASP A 62 17.68 -2.29 -2.15
C ASP A 62 17.22 -3.39 -3.11
N ASP A 63 18.17 -4.24 -3.48
CA ASP A 63 17.98 -5.48 -4.20
C ASP A 63 18.57 -6.64 -3.37
N SER A 64 18.54 -6.56 -2.04
CA SER A 64 18.92 -7.66 -1.16
C SER A 64 17.90 -8.80 -1.21
N GLY A 65 18.25 -9.98 -0.70
CA GLY A 65 17.34 -11.12 -0.75
C GLY A 65 16.04 -10.95 0.05
N SER A 66 16.02 -10.12 1.11
CA SER A 66 14.80 -9.84 1.87
C SER A 66 13.72 -9.16 1.03
N MET A 67 14.12 -8.43 -0.02
CA MET A 67 13.19 -7.81 -0.96
C MET A 67 12.31 -8.83 -1.69
N ASP A 68 12.69 -10.10 -1.73
CA ASP A 68 11.89 -11.15 -2.37
C ASP A 68 10.74 -11.68 -1.49
N TRP A 69 10.71 -11.32 -0.20
CA TRP A 69 9.78 -11.90 0.76
C TRP A 69 8.34 -11.41 0.56
N GLU A 70 7.37 -12.28 0.91
CA GLU A 70 5.92 -12.00 0.89
C GLU A 70 5.39 -11.57 2.27
N PHE A 71 6.30 -11.30 3.22
CA PHE A 71 5.98 -10.94 4.60
C PHE A 71 6.54 -9.58 4.99
N MET A 72 5.70 -8.76 5.61
CA MET A 72 6.08 -7.52 6.28
C MET A 72 5.27 -7.40 7.58
N THR A 73 5.88 -7.79 8.70
CA THR A 73 5.26 -7.79 10.03
C THR A 73 6.21 -7.18 11.07
N ARG A 74 5.65 -6.49 12.08
CA ARG A 74 6.41 -5.76 13.12
C ARG A 74 7.00 -6.66 14.21
N ASP A 75 6.40 -7.82 14.45
CA ASP A 75 6.81 -8.75 15.51
C ASP A 75 7.01 -10.16 14.95
N THR A 76 7.38 -11.09 15.83
CA THR A 76 7.47 -12.52 15.52
C THR A 76 6.13 -13.25 15.73
N GLU A 77 5.10 -12.58 16.23
CA GLU A 77 3.77 -13.17 16.35
C GLU A 77 3.17 -13.26 14.94
N GLY A 78 2.55 -14.38 14.57
CA GLY A 78 2.12 -14.58 13.18
C GLY A 78 3.24 -14.77 12.15
N LYS A 79 4.51 -14.43 12.46
CA LYS A 79 5.67 -15.05 11.79
C LYS A 79 5.70 -16.53 12.13
N PHE A 80 6.01 -17.31 11.12
CA PHE A 80 6.11 -18.75 11.24
C PHE A 80 7.45 -19.08 11.90
N GLU A 81 7.49 -20.08 12.78
CA GLU A 81 8.75 -20.51 13.37
C GLU A 81 9.69 -20.98 12.25
N GLY A 82 10.75 -20.21 11.95
CA GLY A 82 11.78 -20.55 10.96
C GLY A 82 11.93 -19.55 9.79
N ASN A 83 12.75 -19.93 8.80
CA ASN A 83 13.13 -19.16 7.60
C ASN A 83 12.00 -19.11 6.53
N THR A 84 10.73 -18.95 6.92
CA THR A 84 9.59 -18.97 5.96
C THR A 84 9.33 -17.60 5.38
N GLU A 85 9.49 -17.48 4.06
CA GLU A 85 9.59 -16.21 3.34
C GLU A 85 8.49 -16.06 2.28
N TYR A 86 7.77 -17.14 1.97
CA TYR A 86 6.74 -17.21 0.93
C TYR A 86 5.44 -17.88 1.41
N LEU A 87 4.30 -17.30 1.04
CA LEU A 87 2.96 -17.84 1.25
C LEU A 87 2.49 -18.68 0.06
N PHE A 88 2.80 -18.22 -1.16
CA PHE A 88 2.47 -18.92 -2.39
C PHE A 88 3.59 -19.88 -2.80
N ASP A 89 3.21 -20.98 -3.44
CA ASP A 89 4.17 -21.98 -3.90
C ASP A 89 5.15 -21.35 -4.90
N ASN A 90 6.44 -21.71 -4.81
CA ASN A 90 7.49 -21.13 -5.64
C ASN A 90 7.27 -21.45 -7.13
N PRO A 91 7.05 -20.44 -7.98
CA PRO A 91 6.80 -20.65 -9.39
C PRO A 91 8.09 -20.65 -10.23
N GLY A 92 9.26 -20.60 -9.58
CA GLY A 92 10.60 -20.65 -10.18
C GLY A 92 11.32 -19.31 -10.25
N ASP A 93 10.77 -18.26 -9.65
CA ASP A 93 11.34 -16.90 -9.61
C ASP A 93 11.69 -16.40 -8.19
N ASN A 94 11.54 -17.26 -7.18
CA ASN A 94 11.93 -16.95 -5.81
C ASN A 94 13.44 -17.16 -5.61
N THR A 95 14.10 -16.22 -4.93
CA THR A 95 15.54 -16.18 -4.65
C THR A 95 16.00 -17.33 -3.74
N TYR A 96 15.20 -17.70 -2.72
CA TYR A 96 15.58 -18.69 -1.70
C TYR A 96 14.93 -20.07 -1.88
N SER A 97 14.63 -20.43 -3.12
CA SER A 97 13.71 -21.52 -3.41
C SER A 97 14.33 -22.91 -3.57
N SER A 98 15.56 -23.14 -3.10
CA SER A 98 16.25 -24.42 -3.34
C SER A 98 15.46 -25.58 -2.73
N SER A 99 15.04 -26.49 -3.61
CA SER A 99 14.36 -27.75 -3.36
C SER A 99 14.97 -28.56 -2.20
N ASP A 100 14.10 -29.15 -1.38
CA ASP A 100 14.32 -30.30 -0.49
C ASP A 100 14.84 -30.11 0.95
N SER A 101 14.77 -28.92 1.57
CA SER A 101 14.92 -28.89 3.05
C SER A 101 14.23 -27.70 3.73
N ASN A 102 13.24 -28.02 4.56
CA ASN A 102 12.70 -27.23 5.68
C ASN A 102 12.59 -25.70 5.51
N GLY A 103 11.39 -25.25 5.15
CA GLY A 103 10.83 -24.08 5.82
C GLY A 103 10.71 -22.78 5.04
N THR A 104 10.88 -22.71 3.72
CA THR A 104 10.75 -21.43 2.97
C THR A 104 9.32 -21.11 2.48
N ILE A 105 8.50 -22.14 2.20
CA ILE A 105 7.08 -22.02 1.82
C ILE A 105 6.22 -22.49 3.00
N LEU A 106 5.11 -21.80 3.28
CA LEU A 106 4.17 -22.21 4.32
C LEU A 106 3.50 -23.54 3.98
N THR A 107 3.46 -24.47 4.95
CA THR A 107 2.78 -25.78 4.83
C THR A 107 2.09 -26.18 6.13
N GLY A 108 1.14 -27.11 6.06
CA GLY A 108 0.48 -27.72 7.23
C GLY A 108 -0.20 -26.70 8.17
N ALA A 109 -0.02 -26.89 9.48
CA ALA A 109 -0.60 -26.03 10.53
C ALA A 109 -0.23 -24.53 10.39
N ASN A 110 0.92 -24.22 9.77
CA ASN A 110 1.30 -22.83 9.52
C ASN A 110 0.37 -22.16 8.49
N ARG A 111 -0.16 -22.85 7.49
CA ARG A 111 -1.16 -22.26 6.58
C ARG A 111 -2.47 -21.85 7.28
N LYS A 112 -2.76 -22.47 8.44
CA LYS A 112 -3.94 -22.17 9.27
C LYS A 112 -3.77 -20.93 10.16
N LYS A 113 -2.61 -20.26 10.19
CA LYS A 113 -2.48 -18.98 10.91
C LYS A 113 -3.02 -17.85 10.03
N TRP A 114 -4.15 -17.28 10.44
CA TRP A 114 -4.88 -16.29 9.63
C TRP A 114 -4.16 -14.93 9.51
N LYS A 115 -3.44 -14.49 10.55
CA LYS A 115 -2.78 -13.18 10.63
C LYS A 115 -1.78 -12.92 9.49
N SER A 116 -1.15 -13.97 8.97
CA SER A 116 -0.20 -13.88 7.86
C SER A 116 -0.85 -13.55 6.50
N GLN A 117 -2.15 -13.81 6.41
CA GLN A 117 -3.02 -13.66 5.24
C GLN A 117 -4.06 -12.55 5.48
N TRP A 118 -3.72 -11.61 6.37
CA TRP A 118 -4.51 -10.43 6.70
C TRP A 118 -3.62 -9.19 6.64
N SER A 119 -4.03 -8.21 5.84
CA SER A 119 -3.31 -6.94 5.63
C SER A 119 -3.12 -6.10 6.91
N GLY A 120 -3.96 -6.30 7.94
CA GLY A 120 -3.80 -5.60 9.21
C GLY A 120 -2.52 -5.99 9.95
N HIS A 121 -2.01 -7.21 9.71
CA HIS A 121 -0.81 -7.73 10.34
C HIS A 121 0.34 -7.99 9.35
N ASN A 122 0.12 -8.77 8.28
CA ASN A 122 1.07 -8.84 7.16
C ASN A 122 0.74 -7.75 6.16
N LYS A 123 1.46 -6.64 6.25
CA LYS A 123 1.20 -5.42 5.48
C LYS A 123 1.39 -5.57 3.97
N LEU A 124 2.13 -6.60 3.53
CA LEU A 124 2.24 -6.94 2.11
C LEU A 124 1.06 -7.75 1.58
N PHE A 125 0.31 -8.43 2.45
CA PHE A 125 -0.81 -9.24 2.01
C PHE A 125 -1.95 -8.36 1.47
N TYR A 126 -2.77 -8.93 0.58
CA TYR A 126 -3.83 -8.20 -0.11
C TYR A 126 -4.72 -7.41 0.87
N ASN A 127 -4.77 -6.09 0.67
CA ASN A 127 -5.69 -5.22 1.38
C ASN A 127 -6.88 -4.87 0.46
N PRO A 128 -8.10 -5.36 0.75
CA PRO A 128 -9.27 -5.13 -0.11
C PRO A 128 -9.71 -3.66 -0.13
N PHE A 129 -9.20 -2.82 0.77
CA PHE A 129 -9.49 -1.39 0.84
C PHE A 129 -8.48 -0.51 0.08
N VAL A 130 -7.46 -1.12 -0.52
CA VAL A 130 -6.44 -0.45 -1.34
C VAL A 130 -6.69 -0.79 -2.82
N ASN A 131 -6.55 0.19 -3.71
CA ASN A 131 -6.65 -0.03 -5.15
C ASN A 131 -5.25 -0.22 -5.77
N TYR A 132 -4.95 -1.42 -6.24
CA TYR A 132 -3.67 -1.82 -6.80
C TYR A 132 -3.67 -1.64 -8.32
N HIS A 133 -2.82 -0.72 -8.79
CA HIS A 133 -2.66 -0.41 -10.21
C HIS A 133 -1.48 -1.16 -10.83
N PRO A 134 -1.58 -1.63 -12.10
CA PRO A 134 -0.42 -2.15 -12.83
C PRO A 134 0.71 -1.13 -12.87
N TRP A 135 1.97 -1.60 -12.91
CA TRP A 135 3.10 -0.70 -13.10
C TRP A 135 2.96 0.12 -14.39
N PRO A 136 3.45 1.37 -14.44
CA PRO A 136 3.39 2.20 -15.64
C PRO A 136 3.88 1.47 -16.90
N GLY A 137 3.05 1.49 -17.94
CA GLY A 137 3.30 0.80 -19.21
C GLY A 137 2.93 -0.69 -19.23
N LYS A 138 2.40 -1.26 -18.14
CA LYS A 138 1.89 -2.64 -18.08
C LYS A 138 0.36 -2.67 -18.08
N ALA A 139 -0.21 -3.76 -18.60
CA ALA A 139 -1.65 -3.98 -18.59
C ALA A 139 -2.10 -4.61 -17.26
N ASN A 140 -3.41 -4.61 -17.00
CA ASN A 140 -4.01 -5.36 -15.89
C ASN A 140 -3.59 -6.82 -15.92
N ALA A 141 -3.39 -7.40 -14.72
CA ALA A 141 -3.10 -8.80 -14.58
C ALA A 141 -4.33 -9.65 -14.96
N SER A 142 -4.08 -10.87 -15.45
CA SER A 142 -5.14 -11.84 -15.74
C SER A 142 -5.91 -12.17 -14.46
N THR A 143 -7.24 -12.11 -14.50
CA THR A 143 -8.10 -12.47 -13.35
C THR A 143 -8.28 -13.97 -13.15
N THR A 144 -7.70 -14.78 -14.04
CA THR A 144 -7.69 -16.24 -13.92
C THR A 144 -6.29 -16.75 -13.64
N THR A 145 -5.32 -16.27 -14.42
CA THR A 145 -3.93 -16.76 -14.40
C THR A 145 -2.91 -15.62 -14.28
N PRO A 146 -2.92 -14.82 -13.20
CA PRO A 146 -1.95 -13.74 -13.04
C PRO A 146 -0.53 -14.29 -12.92
N ARG A 147 0.44 -13.55 -13.46
CA ARG A 147 1.86 -13.91 -13.43
C ARG A 147 2.49 -13.57 -12.09
N SER A 148 3.48 -14.35 -11.66
CA SER A 148 4.27 -14.07 -10.46
C SER A 148 5.25 -12.90 -10.67
N ASN A 149 5.67 -12.60 -11.90
CA ASN A 149 6.36 -11.36 -12.21
C ASN A 149 5.83 -10.82 -13.55
N PRO A 150 5.39 -9.55 -13.60
CA PRO A 150 4.70 -9.00 -14.77
C PRO A 150 5.68 -8.54 -15.86
N HIS A 151 6.98 -8.48 -15.56
CA HIS A 151 8.01 -8.08 -16.50
C HIS A 151 8.63 -9.25 -17.25
N TYR A 152 8.78 -10.40 -16.59
CA TYR A 152 9.33 -11.62 -17.17
C TYR A 152 8.22 -12.60 -17.58
N ASP A 153 8.52 -13.50 -18.52
CA ASP A 153 7.63 -14.61 -18.88
C ASP A 153 7.70 -15.71 -17.80
N THR A 154 7.18 -15.38 -16.62
CA THR A 154 7.14 -16.23 -15.44
C THR A 154 5.88 -17.07 -15.40
N TRP A 155 5.87 -18.07 -14.53
CA TRP A 155 4.71 -18.91 -14.29
C TRP A 155 3.51 -18.12 -13.74
N THR A 156 2.33 -18.67 -13.97
CA THR A 156 1.04 -18.07 -13.60
C THR A 156 0.34 -18.93 -12.56
N ILE A 157 -0.22 -18.30 -11.53
CA ILE A 157 -1.09 -18.99 -10.57
C ILE A 157 -2.51 -19.02 -11.09
N ASN A 158 -3.25 -20.12 -10.95
CA ASN A 158 -4.69 -20.09 -11.19
C ASN A 158 -5.41 -19.64 -9.92
N LEU A 159 -6.08 -18.49 -9.98
CA LEU A 159 -6.77 -17.91 -8.81
C LEU A 159 -7.93 -18.79 -8.31
N SER A 160 -8.57 -19.54 -9.20
CA SER A 160 -9.68 -20.45 -8.87
C SER A 160 -9.23 -21.80 -8.30
N ASP A 161 -7.94 -22.10 -8.34
CA ASP A 161 -7.40 -23.31 -7.71
C ASP A 161 -7.54 -23.25 -6.19
N THR A 162 -7.56 -24.42 -5.57
CA THR A 162 -7.81 -24.55 -4.14
C THR A 162 -6.49 -24.53 -3.37
N TYR A 163 -6.38 -23.60 -2.44
CA TYR A 163 -5.25 -23.43 -1.54
C TYR A 163 -5.27 -24.45 -0.40
N MET A 164 -6.42 -24.60 0.27
CA MET A 164 -6.68 -25.61 1.31
C MET A 164 -8.18 -25.83 1.50
N ALA A 165 -8.57 -26.88 2.22
CA ALA A 165 -9.96 -27.19 2.52
C ALA A 165 -10.22 -27.13 4.04
N LEU A 166 -11.31 -26.48 4.46
CA LEU A 166 -11.79 -26.42 5.85
C LEU A 166 -13.24 -26.92 5.91
N ASN A 167 -13.77 -27.37 7.05
CA ASN A 167 -15.17 -27.81 7.09
C ASN A 167 -16.14 -26.63 7.14
N ASP A 168 -17.21 -26.69 6.34
CA ASP A 168 -18.38 -25.83 6.50
C ASP A 168 -19.22 -26.35 7.67
N THR A 169 -19.30 -25.56 8.74
CA THR A 169 -20.27 -25.75 9.79
C THR A 169 -21.15 -24.53 9.95
N SER A 170 -22.40 -24.70 9.54
CA SER A 170 -23.54 -23.85 9.86
C SER A 170 -23.88 -23.74 11.36
N GLY A 171 -22.98 -24.16 12.26
CA GLY A 171 -23.18 -24.24 13.71
C GLY A 171 -24.25 -25.24 14.17
N SER A 172 -25.02 -25.81 13.24
CA SER A 172 -26.15 -26.72 13.51
C SER A 172 -25.84 -28.19 13.22
N VAL A 173 -24.69 -28.45 12.60
CA VAL A 173 -24.17 -29.80 12.36
C VAL A 173 -23.49 -30.30 13.63
N ILE A 174 -23.86 -31.49 14.08
CA ILE A 174 -23.31 -32.08 15.29
C ILE A 174 -22.25 -33.09 14.90
N PHE A 175 -21.01 -32.83 15.30
CA PHE A 175 -19.88 -33.75 15.14
C PHE A 175 -19.71 -34.53 16.42
N VAL A 176 -19.53 -35.83 16.23
CA VAL A 176 -19.05 -36.72 17.28
C VAL A 176 -17.75 -37.29 16.76
N ASP A 177 -16.66 -36.89 17.39
CA ASP A 177 -15.31 -37.28 17.02
C ASP A 177 -14.71 -38.20 18.10
N ASN A 178 -13.73 -39.02 17.71
CA ASN A 178 -13.11 -40.00 18.59
C ASN A 178 -12.27 -39.38 19.73
N LEU A 179 -11.95 -38.07 19.68
CA LEU A 179 -11.27 -37.33 20.76
C LEU A 179 -12.20 -36.43 21.61
N THR A 180 -13.51 -36.43 21.36
CA THR A 180 -14.46 -35.61 22.14
C THR A 180 -14.72 -36.18 23.56
N ASN A 181 -13.80 -35.85 24.49
CA ASN A 181 -13.78 -36.01 25.96
C ASN A 181 -12.72 -36.97 26.54
N THR A 182 -11.61 -36.36 27.01
CA THR A 182 -10.88 -36.70 28.25
C THR A 182 -10.50 -38.17 28.48
N GLY A 183 -9.71 -38.79 27.60
CA GLY A 183 -8.82 -39.93 27.95
C GLY A 183 -9.44 -41.11 28.73
N ASN A 184 -10.76 -41.26 28.76
CA ASN A 184 -11.48 -42.29 29.47
C ASN A 184 -12.78 -42.61 28.73
N PRO A 185 -12.79 -43.64 27.87
CA PRO A 185 -13.97 -44.07 27.11
C PRO A 185 -15.13 -44.58 27.98
N TYR A 186 -14.98 -44.60 29.31
CA TYR A 186 -16.00 -45.03 30.29
C TYR A 186 -16.57 -43.88 31.14
N ALA A 187 -16.21 -42.62 30.87
CA ALA A 187 -16.77 -41.49 31.59
C ALA A 187 -18.26 -41.29 31.25
N ALA A 188 -19.12 -41.27 32.28
CA ALA A 188 -20.54 -41.00 32.14
C ALA A 188 -20.77 -39.67 31.39
N GLY A 189 -21.28 -39.74 30.16
CA GLY A 189 -21.56 -38.59 29.31
C GLY A 189 -20.63 -38.36 28.11
N GLY A 190 -19.67 -39.26 27.81
CA GLY A 190 -18.92 -39.23 26.56
C GLY A 190 -19.82 -39.45 25.33
N ASN A 191 -19.56 -38.73 24.23
CA ASN A 191 -20.34 -38.89 22.99
C ASN A 191 -19.77 -39.98 22.07
N PHE A 192 -18.52 -40.42 22.30
CA PHE A 192 -17.87 -41.53 21.60
C PHE A 192 -17.37 -42.58 22.61
N TYR A 193 -17.51 -43.86 22.29
CA TYR A 193 -16.87 -44.96 23.02
C TYR A 193 -16.68 -46.18 22.11
N PHE A 194 -15.85 -47.13 22.53
CA PHE A 194 -15.61 -48.36 21.78
C PHE A 194 -15.50 -49.58 22.71
N THR A 195 -15.72 -50.76 22.15
CA THR A 195 -15.50 -52.06 22.79
C THR A 195 -14.40 -52.82 22.04
N GLY A 196 -13.71 -53.73 22.72
CA GLY A 196 -12.63 -54.51 22.12
C GLY A 196 -11.29 -53.75 22.00
N LYS A 197 -10.44 -54.18 21.06
CA LYS A 197 -9.09 -53.62 20.88
C LYS A 197 -9.06 -52.65 19.70
N TRP A 198 -8.88 -51.37 20.01
CA TRP A 198 -8.61 -50.30 19.07
C TRP A 198 -7.29 -49.59 19.45
N PRO A 199 -6.13 -50.06 19.00
CA PRO A 199 -4.89 -49.29 19.13
C PRO A 199 -5.02 -47.93 18.44
N GLU A 200 -4.67 -46.86 19.15
CA GLU A 200 -4.40 -45.54 18.57
C GLU A 200 -3.14 -45.62 17.70
N SER A 201 -3.17 -45.02 16.51
CA SER A 201 -1.94 -44.76 15.78
C SER A 201 -1.60 -43.29 15.88
N SER A 202 -0.38 -42.96 16.33
CA SER A 202 0.29 -41.74 15.88
C SER A 202 0.50 -41.87 14.37
N HIS A 203 0.19 -40.84 13.57
CA HIS A 203 0.62 -40.54 12.18
C HIS A 203 -0.54 -40.13 11.23
N SER A 204 -0.72 -38.82 11.03
CA SER A 204 -0.89 -38.13 9.73
C SER A 204 -0.84 -36.59 9.94
N PRO A 205 -0.22 -35.77 9.07
CA PRO A 205 -0.02 -34.33 9.29
C PRO A 205 -1.17 -33.42 8.81
N GLU A 206 -2.29 -33.97 8.34
CA GLU A 206 -3.33 -33.17 7.66
C GLU A 206 -4.55 -32.86 8.53
N TRP A 207 -4.69 -33.55 9.67
CA TRP A 207 -5.64 -33.28 10.75
C TRP A 207 -4.92 -33.64 12.05
N ASP A 208 -5.01 -32.81 13.10
CA ASP A 208 -4.36 -33.08 14.39
C ASP A 208 -5.14 -34.13 15.22
N ASP A 209 -5.54 -35.28 14.64
CA ASP A 209 -6.28 -36.31 15.37
C ASP A 209 -5.84 -37.75 15.01
N SER A 210 -5.75 -38.59 16.04
CA SER A 210 -5.36 -40.01 15.94
C SER A 210 -6.57 -40.86 15.57
N SER A 211 -6.68 -41.42 14.36
CA SER A 211 -7.74 -42.40 14.08
C SER A 211 -7.53 -43.71 14.85
N LEU A 212 -8.62 -44.40 15.20
CA LEU A 212 -8.57 -45.70 15.84
C LEU A 212 -8.62 -46.82 14.79
N TYR A 213 -7.75 -47.83 14.95
CA TYR A 213 -7.64 -48.97 14.03
C TYR A 213 -7.90 -50.31 14.71
N CYS A 214 -8.64 -51.21 14.04
CA CYS A 214 -8.81 -52.59 14.49
C CYS A 214 -8.26 -53.58 13.44
N SER A 215 -7.20 -54.32 13.78
CA SER A 215 -6.48 -55.22 12.85
C SER A 215 -6.55 -56.71 13.18
N ALA A 216 -6.99 -57.14 14.38
CA ALA A 216 -6.89 -58.54 14.78
C ALA A 216 -8.06 -59.40 14.24
N THR A 217 -7.72 -60.55 13.64
CA THR A 217 -8.65 -61.54 13.10
C THR A 217 -9.50 -62.17 14.20
N GLY A 218 -10.84 -62.03 14.10
CA GLY A 218 -11.79 -62.61 15.06
C GLY A 218 -12.21 -61.68 16.22
N ASP A 219 -11.77 -60.42 16.24
CA ASP A 219 -12.18 -59.45 17.25
C ASP A 219 -13.62 -58.96 17.05
N ILE A 220 -14.35 -58.85 18.16
CA ILE A 220 -15.71 -58.28 18.29
C ILE A 220 -15.66 -56.78 18.55
N SER A 221 -14.64 -56.07 18.08
CA SER A 221 -14.43 -54.66 18.38
C SER A 221 -15.47 -53.79 17.68
N GLU A 222 -16.13 -52.91 18.43
CA GLU A 222 -17.18 -52.03 17.94
C GLU A 222 -16.85 -50.60 18.35
N ALA A 223 -17.17 -49.62 17.49
CA ALA A 223 -17.05 -48.20 17.82
C ALA A 223 -18.43 -47.54 17.74
N PHE A 224 -18.72 -46.61 18.65
CA PHE A 224 -20.04 -46.03 18.82
C PHE A 224 -19.98 -44.51 18.93
N TRP A 225 -20.80 -43.83 18.13
CA TRP A 225 -20.98 -42.38 18.15
C TRP A 225 -22.43 -42.05 18.53
N THR A 226 -22.60 -41.30 19.62
CA THR A 226 -23.90 -40.94 20.19
C THR A 226 -24.10 -39.42 20.12
N PRO A 227 -25.07 -38.93 19.32
CA PRO A 227 -25.25 -37.50 19.12
C PRO A 227 -26.03 -36.85 20.28
N ARG A 228 -25.59 -35.67 20.71
CA ARG A 228 -26.37 -34.77 21.57
C ARG A 228 -27.16 -33.79 20.73
N LEU A 229 -28.35 -34.19 20.31
CA LEU A 229 -29.20 -33.36 19.44
C LEU A 229 -30.04 -32.38 20.26
N ASN A 230 -30.08 -31.11 19.84
CA ASN A 230 -30.88 -30.07 20.49
C ASN A 230 -32.37 -30.16 20.11
N THR A 231 -32.71 -30.78 18.98
CA THR A 231 -34.06 -30.86 18.43
C THR A 231 -34.35 -32.27 17.89
N SER A 232 -35.56 -32.77 18.12
CA SER A 232 -36.02 -34.00 17.46
C SER A 232 -36.32 -33.68 16.00
N GLY A 233 -35.88 -34.51 15.08
CA GLY A 233 -36.04 -34.25 13.65
C GLY A 233 -35.29 -35.24 12.78
N GLU A 234 -35.39 -35.06 11.47
CA GLU A 234 -34.59 -35.82 10.51
C GLU A 234 -33.18 -35.25 10.44
N TYR A 235 -32.17 -36.10 10.36
CA TYR A 235 -30.78 -35.73 10.15
C TYR A 235 -30.20 -36.58 9.03
N TYR A 236 -29.39 -35.96 8.17
CA TYR A 236 -28.49 -36.64 7.25
C TYR A 236 -27.25 -37.08 8.03
N VAL A 237 -26.93 -38.38 7.99
CA VAL A 237 -25.82 -38.99 8.71
C VAL A 237 -24.65 -39.21 7.77
N TRP A 238 -23.48 -38.74 8.17
CA TRP A 238 -22.22 -38.88 7.44
C TRP A 238 -21.13 -39.46 8.33
N VAL A 239 -20.19 -40.20 7.73
CA VAL A 239 -19.05 -40.80 8.44
C VAL A 239 -17.73 -40.44 7.76
N PHE A 240 -16.66 -40.34 8.53
CA PHE A 240 -15.31 -39.98 8.07
C PHE A 240 -14.28 -41.02 8.52
N TRP A 241 -13.20 -41.13 7.76
CA TRP A 241 -11.97 -41.80 8.16
C TRP A 241 -10.76 -41.16 7.47
N ALA A 242 -9.66 -41.01 8.20
CA ALA A 242 -8.43 -40.43 7.67
C ALA A 242 -7.84 -41.21 6.47
N ARG A 243 -7.26 -40.44 5.54
CA ARG A 243 -6.48 -40.98 4.42
C ARG A 243 -5.09 -41.38 4.92
N ASN A 244 -4.64 -42.57 4.52
CA ASN A 244 -3.30 -43.05 4.83
C ASN A 244 -2.70 -43.68 3.57
N ALA A 245 -1.93 -42.87 2.84
CA ALA A 245 -1.39 -43.24 1.53
C ALA A 245 -0.61 -44.57 1.59
N GLY A 246 -1.06 -45.57 0.82
CA GLY A 246 -0.39 -46.86 0.69
C GLY A 246 -0.82 -47.91 1.73
N SER A 247 -1.95 -47.69 2.42
CA SER A 247 -2.44 -48.61 3.45
C SER A 247 -3.73 -49.34 3.02
N ASN A 248 -3.78 -50.65 3.26
CA ASN A 248 -4.96 -51.46 3.01
C ASN A 248 -6.05 -51.16 4.07
N ARG A 249 -7.34 -51.14 3.69
CA ARG A 249 -8.49 -50.80 4.56
C ARG A 249 -9.69 -51.70 4.32
N ASP A 250 -10.52 -51.91 5.35
CA ASP A 250 -11.71 -52.78 5.27
C ASP A 250 -12.65 -52.37 4.12
N THR A 251 -12.83 -53.26 3.15
CA THR A 251 -13.67 -53.04 1.97
C THR A 251 -15.16 -53.26 2.22
N SER A 252 -15.51 -53.67 3.45
CA SER A 252 -16.85 -54.12 3.82
C SER A 252 -17.25 -53.65 5.22
N ALA A 253 -16.65 -52.57 5.72
CA ALA A 253 -16.94 -52.01 7.04
C ALA A 253 -18.45 -51.81 7.24
N LYS A 254 -18.99 -52.30 8.36
CA LYS A 254 -20.42 -52.29 8.63
C LYS A 254 -20.78 -51.16 9.58
N TYR A 255 -21.58 -50.22 9.11
CA TYR A 255 -22.15 -49.15 9.92
C TYR A 255 -23.63 -49.43 10.19
N THR A 256 -24.04 -49.45 11.45
CA THR A 256 -25.45 -49.53 11.86
C THR A 256 -25.88 -48.19 12.42
N VAL A 257 -26.87 -47.56 11.80
CA VAL A 257 -27.53 -46.34 12.29
C VAL A 257 -28.72 -46.75 13.16
N SER A 258 -28.62 -46.60 14.48
CA SER A 258 -29.75 -46.72 15.41
C SER A 258 -30.46 -45.37 15.53
N HIS A 259 -31.71 -45.30 15.09
CA HIS A 259 -32.54 -44.10 15.04
C HIS A 259 -33.91 -44.34 15.72
N ALA A 260 -34.78 -43.32 15.78
CA ALA A 260 -36.02 -43.38 16.56
C ALA A 260 -36.99 -44.51 16.15
N SER A 261 -36.98 -44.86 14.87
CA SER A 261 -37.87 -45.85 14.26
C SER A 261 -37.26 -47.25 14.11
N GLY A 262 -36.00 -47.47 14.54
CA GLY A 262 -35.32 -48.76 14.41
C GLY A 262 -33.84 -48.61 14.04
N THR A 263 -33.29 -49.63 13.38
CA THR A 263 -31.88 -49.67 12.95
C THR A 263 -31.79 -49.84 11.44
N THR A 264 -30.82 -49.17 10.81
CA THR A 264 -30.49 -49.34 9.37
C THR A 264 -29.01 -49.67 9.22
N ASP A 265 -28.68 -50.71 8.43
CA ASP A 265 -27.31 -51.16 8.21
C ASP A 265 -26.74 -50.70 6.86
N TYR A 266 -25.45 -50.38 6.86
CA TYR A 266 -24.67 -49.91 5.71
C TYR A 266 -23.37 -50.69 5.62
N THR A 267 -22.91 -50.97 4.40
CA THR A 267 -21.62 -51.59 4.13
C THR A 267 -20.80 -50.61 3.30
N ILE A 268 -19.68 -50.14 3.84
CA ILE A 268 -18.83 -49.09 3.25
C ILE A 268 -17.45 -49.68 2.92
N ASN A 269 -16.92 -49.29 1.77
CA ASN A 269 -15.56 -49.61 1.36
C ASN A 269 -14.62 -48.49 1.82
N GLN A 270 -13.72 -48.77 2.76
CA GLN A 270 -12.80 -47.77 3.31
C GLN A 270 -11.47 -47.62 2.55
N MET A 271 -11.32 -48.19 1.34
CA MET A 271 -10.07 -48.12 0.56
C MET A 271 -9.66 -46.68 0.15
N ASP A 272 -8.37 -46.51 -0.18
CA ASP A 272 -7.63 -45.24 -0.33
C ASP A 272 -8.15 -44.23 -1.39
N SER A 273 -9.09 -44.60 -2.28
CA SER A 273 -9.52 -43.72 -3.39
C SER A 273 -10.34 -42.50 -2.94
N ASP A 274 -11.03 -42.62 -1.81
CA ASP A 274 -11.98 -41.65 -1.26
C ASP A 274 -11.85 -41.50 0.28
N ALA A 275 -10.81 -42.10 0.88
CA ALA A 275 -10.41 -41.84 2.25
C ALA A 275 -9.99 -40.37 2.44
N GLY A 276 -10.26 -39.80 3.62
CA GLY A 276 -10.10 -38.36 3.87
C GLY A 276 -11.24 -37.49 3.35
N THR A 277 -12.38 -38.09 3.00
CA THR A 277 -13.63 -37.39 2.66
C THR A 277 -14.80 -37.94 3.46
N TRP A 278 -15.92 -37.21 3.49
CA TRP A 278 -17.12 -37.62 4.21
C TRP A 278 -18.07 -38.49 3.37
N HIS A 279 -18.63 -39.52 3.99
CA HIS A 279 -19.47 -40.54 3.33
C HIS A 279 -20.89 -40.55 3.87
N TYR A 280 -21.87 -40.41 2.97
CA TYR A 280 -23.29 -40.35 3.33
C TYR A 280 -23.86 -41.73 3.62
N LEU A 281 -24.43 -41.91 4.83
CA LEU A 281 -25.16 -43.13 5.17
C LEU A 281 -26.65 -42.99 4.87
N GLY A 282 -27.29 -41.88 5.25
CA GLY A 282 -28.73 -41.75 5.01
C GLY A 282 -29.39 -40.66 5.81
N ARG A 283 -30.71 -40.51 5.57
CA ARG A 283 -31.58 -39.59 6.30
C ARG A 283 -32.37 -40.38 7.33
N HIS A 284 -32.22 -40.05 8.60
CA HIS A 284 -32.86 -40.78 9.71
C HIS A 284 -33.47 -39.82 10.73
N TYR A 285 -34.56 -40.22 11.38
CA TYR A 285 -35.21 -39.43 12.41
C TYR A 285 -34.60 -39.71 13.79
N PHE A 286 -34.13 -38.67 14.46
CA PHE A 286 -33.57 -38.73 15.80
C PHE A 286 -34.35 -37.86 16.79
N ASN A 287 -34.27 -38.18 18.08
CA ASN A 287 -34.91 -37.43 19.17
C ASN A 287 -33.95 -36.43 19.83
N ALA A 288 -34.47 -35.31 20.34
CA ALA A 288 -33.73 -34.35 21.14
C ALA A 288 -33.24 -34.96 22.46
N GLN A 289 -32.10 -34.47 22.95
CA GLN A 289 -31.51 -34.80 24.25
C GLN A 289 -31.30 -36.30 24.53
N ASN A 290 -30.89 -37.07 23.52
CA ASN A 290 -30.42 -38.46 23.71
C ASN A 290 -29.09 -38.59 24.48
N ALA A 291 -28.68 -37.56 25.23
CA ALA A 291 -27.40 -37.50 25.95
C ALA A 291 -27.30 -38.45 27.16
N VAL A 292 -28.27 -39.34 27.35
CA VAL A 292 -28.21 -40.35 28.40
C VAL A 292 -28.28 -41.69 27.71
N TRP A 293 -27.19 -42.44 27.78
CA TRP A 293 -27.26 -43.89 27.80
C TRP A 293 -28.12 -44.30 29.00
N PRO A 294 -29.37 -44.78 28.86
CA PRO A 294 -29.68 -45.96 29.63
C PRO A 294 -28.81 -47.05 29.01
N VAL A 295 -27.70 -47.39 29.66
CA VAL A 295 -27.14 -48.72 29.42
C VAL A 295 -28.30 -49.68 29.66
N ASN A 296 -28.78 -50.29 28.57
CA ASN A 296 -29.68 -51.43 28.68
C ASN A 296 -28.98 -52.54 29.48
N GLU A 297 -27.66 -52.49 29.63
CA GLU A 297 -26.80 -53.45 30.33
C GLU A 297 -25.61 -52.72 30.96
N LEU A 298 -25.55 -52.66 32.29
CA LEU A 298 -24.40 -52.19 33.06
C LEU A 298 -23.69 -53.41 33.66
N ILE A 299 -22.39 -53.54 33.47
CA ILE A 299 -21.60 -54.68 33.99
C ILE A 299 -20.50 -54.14 34.90
N VAL A 300 -20.35 -54.75 36.07
CA VAL A 300 -19.25 -54.48 37.00
C VAL A 300 -18.49 -55.78 37.23
N ASP A 301 -17.21 -55.78 36.92
CA ASP A 301 -16.29 -56.92 36.99
C ASP A 301 -15.38 -56.85 38.23
N ASN A 302 -14.83 -57.99 38.65
CA ASN A 302 -13.88 -58.03 39.78
C ASN A 302 -12.54 -57.33 39.50
N SER A 303 -12.25 -56.96 38.25
CA SER A 303 -11.08 -56.15 37.88
C SER A 303 -11.29 -54.64 37.93
N ASP A 304 -12.53 -54.16 38.10
CA ASP A 304 -12.87 -52.72 38.06
C ASP A 304 -12.40 -51.92 39.28
N GLY A 305 -12.05 -52.59 40.37
CA GLY A 305 -11.48 -51.96 41.57
C GLY A 305 -12.43 -50.98 42.29
N SER A 306 -11.97 -50.40 43.40
CA SER A 306 -12.77 -49.50 44.23
C SER A 306 -13.07 -48.18 43.51
N PRO A 307 -14.30 -47.61 43.58
CA PRO A 307 -15.42 -48.05 44.45
C PRO A 307 -16.34 -49.10 43.82
N ASN A 308 -16.19 -49.37 42.52
CA ASN A 308 -17.11 -50.20 41.75
C ASN A 308 -17.07 -51.68 42.16
N TYR A 309 -15.89 -52.19 42.51
CA TYR A 309 -15.69 -53.49 43.12
C TYR A 309 -14.85 -53.38 44.39
N THR A 310 -15.35 -53.93 45.50
CA THR A 310 -14.60 -54.05 46.75
C THR A 310 -14.69 -55.48 47.27
N ALA A 311 -13.63 -55.94 47.95
CA ALA A 311 -13.61 -57.28 48.55
C ALA A 311 -13.06 -57.20 49.97
N SER A 312 -13.73 -57.86 50.90
CA SER A 312 -13.34 -57.98 52.30
C SER A 312 -13.17 -59.47 52.68
N GLY A 313 -12.25 -59.73 53.61
CA GLY A 313 -11.78 -61.09 53.88
C GLY A 313 -10.75 -61.60 52.86
N GLN A 314 -10.44 -62.89 52.88
CA GLN A 314 -9.38 -63.47 52.05
C GLN A 314 -9.95 -63.99 50.73
N TRP A 315 -9.58 -63.34 49.62
CA TRP A 315 -9.89 -63.73 48.25
C TRP A 315 -8.62 -64.02 47.45
N THR A 316 -8.66 -65.03 46.57
CA THR A 316 -7.53 -65.40 45.70
C THR A 316 -7.95 -65.31 44.24
N ASN A 317 -7.06 -64.84 43.36
CA ASN A 317 -7.32 -64.83 41.91
C ASN A 317 -7.48 -66.26 41.36
N ASP A 318 -8.39 -66.41 40.40
CA ASP A 318 -8.69 -67.65 39.70
C ASP A 318 -8.82 -67.35 38.20
N THR A 319 -7.84 -67.81 37.42
CA THR A 319 -7.78 -67.64 35.95
C THR A 319 -8.33 -68.85 35.20
N SER A 320 -9.15 -69.69 35.85
CA SER A 320 -9.76 -70.84 35.18
C SER A 320 -10.69 -70.41 34.05
N ALA A 321 -10.83 -71.27 33.04
CA ALA A 321 -11.66 -71.01 31.86
C ALA A 321 -13.11 -70.68 32.23
N GLY A 322 -13.70 -69.76 31.46
CA GLY A 322 -15.08 -69.28 31.65
C GLY A 322 -15.22 -68.17 32.69
N SER A 323 -14.15 -67.45 33.04
CA SER A 323 -14.29 -66.18 33.79
C SER A 323 -14.82 -65.08 32.87
N TYR A 324 -15.56 -64.12 33.40
CA TYR A 324 -15.83 -62.88 32.68
C TYR A 324 -14.56 -62.02 32.73
N GLY A 325 -14.18 -61.42 31.61
CA GLY A 325 -12.89 -60.73 31.51
C GLY A 325 -11.67 -61.66 31.71
N THR A 326 -10.66 -61.17 32.44
CA THR A 326 -9.34 -61.83 32.51
C THR A 326 -9.20 -62.85 33.65
N ASN A 327 -9.94 -62.69 34.74
CA ASN A 327 -9.90 -63.57 35.91
C ASN A 327 -11.15 -63.41 36.78
N SER A 328 -11.35 -64.34 37.71
CA SER A 328 -12.32 -64.24 38.79
C SER A 328 -11.64 -64.30 40.16
N ARG A 329 -12.40 -64.09 41.24
CA ARG A 329 -11.94 -64.23 42.63
C ARG A 329 -12.61 -65.43 43.29
N ARG A 330 -11.84 -66.20 44.07
CA ARG A 330 -12.33 -67.35 44.86
C ARG A 330 -12.02 -67.23 46.34
N THR A 331 -12.88 -67.81 47.18
CA THR A 331 -12.62 -67.95 48.62
C THR A 331 -13.15 -69.26 49.20
N THR A 332 -12.47 -69.74 50.25
CA THR A 332 -12.94 -70.81 51.14
C THR A 332 -13.16 -70.32 52.57
N LYS A 333 -12.94 -69.01 52.82
CA LYS A 333 -13.03 -68.43 54.15
C LYS A 333 -14.46 -67.97 54.42
N LYS A 334 -14.99 -68.38 55.57
CA LYS A 334 -16.30 -67.94 56.05
C LYS A 334 -16.32 -66.41 56.16
N ASP A 335 -17.44 -65.80 55.82
CA ASP A 335 -17.69 -64.36 55.92
C ASP A 335 -16.83 -63.46 55.00
N ALA A 336 -16.04 -64.05 54.09
CA ALA A 336 -15.40 -63.30 53.00
C ALA A 336 -16.48 -62.83 52.00
N GLN A 337 -16.45 -61.54 51.66
CA GLN A 337 -17.45 -60.86 50.85
C GLN A 337 -16.81 -60.11 49.69
N ALA A 338 -17.45 -60.13 48.53
CA ALA A 338 -17.11 -59.29 47.39
C ALA A 338 -18.37 -58.51 46.98
N THR A 339 -18.23 -57.21 46.73
CA THR A 339 -19.34 -56.28 46.53
C THR A 339 -19.11 -55.48 45.26
N TRP A 340 -20.10 -55.49 44.37
CA TRP A 340 -20.19 -54.70 43.16
C TRP A 340 -21.18 -53.55 43.39
N THR A 341 -20.70 -52.31 43.27
CA THR A 341 -21.46 -51.08 43.44
C THR A 341 -21.60 -50.39 42.09
N PRO A 342 -22.71 -50.59 41.35
CA PRO A 342 -22.97 -49.88 40.10
C PRO A 342 -23.21 -48.39 40.34
N ASP A 343 -22.83 -47.55 39.37
CA ASP A 343 -23.38 -46.20 39.23
C ASP A 343 -24.60 -46.25 38.30
N ILE A 344 -25.80 -46.26 38.87
CA ILE A 344 -27.05 -46.47 38.11
C ILE A 344 -27.39 -45.17 37.36
N PRO A 345 -27.43 -45.16 36.00
CA PRO A 345 -27.62 -43.92 35.26
C PRO A 345 -29.01 -43.29 35.43
N VAL A 346 -30.05 -44.12 35.52
CA VAL A 346 -31.45 -43.70 35.66
C VAL A 346 -32.16 -44.63 36.64
N GLY A 347 -32.87 -44.09 37.62
CA GLY A 347 -33.65 -44.92 38.54
C GLY A 347 -34.74 -45.71 37.81
N GLY A 348 -34.89 -47.00 38.13
CA GLY A 348 -35.80 -47.88 37.42
C GLY A 348 -35.65 -49.36 37.80
N ASN A 349 -36.40 -50.23 37.12
CA ASN A 349 -36.32 -51.68 37.32
C ASN A 349 -35.18 -52.28 36.49
N TYR A 350 -34.22 -52.90 37.16
CA TYR A 350 -33.10 -53.61 36.54
C TYR A 350 -33.17 -55.11 36.85
N THR A 351 -33.06 -55.95 35.82
CA THR A 351 -32.81 -57.38 35.96
C THR A 351 -31.33 -57.61 36.25
N VAL A 352 -31.02 -58.18 37.40
CA VAL A 352 -29.66 -58.41 37.88
C VAL A 352 -29.23 -59.83 37.51
N TYR A 353 -28.03 -59.97 36.96
CA TYR A 353 -27.38 -61.23 36.63
C TYR A 353 -26.03 -61.34 37.31
N ALA A 354 -25.58 -62.56 37.58
CA ALA A 354 -24.24 -62.86 38.06
C ALA A 354 -23.53 -63.85 37.13
N TRP A 355 -22.21 -63.73 37.04
CA TRP A 355 -21.33 -64.63 36.32
C TRP A 355 -20.36 -65.34 37.28
N TRP A 356 -19.93 -66.55 36.94
CA TRP A 356 -18.81 -67.23 37.60
C TRP A 356 -18.17 -68.29 36.69
N ASN A 357 -16.89 -68.59 36.97
CA ASN A 357 -16.10 -69.52 36.16
C ASN A 357 -16.25 -71.00 36.55
N SER A 358 -15.75 -71.89 35.66
CA SER A 358 -15.92 -73.35 35.70
C SER A 358 -15.08 -74.14 36.73
N SER A 359 -14.29 -73.47 37.57
CA SER A 359 -13.37 -74.16 38.52
C SER A 359 -14.13 -75.02 39.55
N THR A 360 -13.54 -76.12 40.02
CA THR A 360 -14.19 -77.06 40.98
C THR A 360 -13.28 -77.31 42.20
N PRO A 361 -13.81 -77.71 43.37
CA PRO A 361 -15.23 -77.85 43.74
C PRO A 361 -15.92 -76.51 44.13
N ARG A 362 -17.22 -76.39 43.88
CA ARG A 362 -18.02 -75.15 44.00
C ARG A 362 -18.99 -75.11 45.16
N ASP A 363 -19.23 -73.90 45.66
CA ASP A 363 -20.21 -73.65 46.70
C ASP A 363 -21.64 -73.72 46.15
N LYS A 364 -22.47 -74.55 46.78
CA LYS A 364 -23.88 -74.71 46.40
C LYS A 364 -24.80 -73.69 47.09
N ASN A 365 -24.28 -72.97 48.07
CA ASN A 365 -25.04 -72.05 48.92
C ASN A 365 -24.37 -70.67 48.96
N ALA A 366 -23.80 -70.20 47.85
CA ALA A 366 -23.20 -68.87 47.79
C ALA A 366 -24.30 -67.82 48.03
N LYS A 367 -24.11 -66.95 49.04
CA LYS A 367 -25.14 -65.98 49.41
C LYS A 367 -24.94 -64.68 48.63
N TYR A 368 -25.89 -64.34 47.75
CA TYR A 368 -25.96 -63.06 47.07
C TYR A 368 -26.92 -62.13 47.80
N THR A 369 -26.45 -60.94 48.19
CA THR A 369 -27.27 -59.89 48.79
C THR A 369 -27.40 -58.73 47.80
N ILE A 370 -28.62 -58.42 47.39
CA ILE A 370 -28.95 -57.32 46.49
C ILE A 370 -29.51 -56.19 47.34
N ASN A 371 -28.80 -55.07 47.41
CA ASN A 371 -29.24 -53.81 48.02
C ASN A 371 -29.80 -52.90 46.93
N TYR A 372 -31.08 -52.56 47.03
CA TYR A 372 -31.83 -51.81 46.03
C TYR A 372 -32.79 -50.84 46.74
N SER A 373 -33.52 -50.01 45.99
CA SER A 373 -34.36 -48.94 46.56
C SER A 373 -35.48 -49.43 47.50
N GLY A 374 -35.88 -50.71 47.38
CA GLY A 374 -36.88 -51.35 48.23
C GLY A 374 -36.33 -52.03 49.47
N GLY A 375 -35.01 -51.99 49.72
CA GLY A 375 -34.32 -52.66 50.83
C GLY A 375 -33.28 -53.68 50.36
N GLU A 376 -32.98 -54.66 51.20
CA GLU A 376 -32.03 -55.74 50.90
C GLU A 376 -32.75 -57.08 50.70
N THR A 377 -32.33 -57.86 49.70
CA THR A 377 -32.79 -59.22 49.42
C THR A 377 -31.62 -60.19 49.39
N ASP A 378 -31.74 -61.30 50.10
CA ASP A 378 -30.75 -62.38 50.14
C ASP A 378 -31.18 -63.59 49.29
N LEU A 379 -30.26 -64.13 48.49
CA LEU A 379 -30.44 -65.32 47.65
C LEU A 379 -29.32 -66.32 47.93
N LEU A 380 -29.65 -67.62 47.97
CA LEU A 380 -28.67 -68.69 47.97
C LEU A 380 -28.58 -69.29 46.57
N ILE A 381 -27.41 -69.17 45.95
CA ILE A 381 -27.16 -69.57 44.57
C ILE A 381 -26.21 -70.78 44.54
N ASP A 382 -26.57 -71.79 43.75
CA ASP A 382 -25.72 -72.96 43.49
C ASP A 382 -24.74 -72.67 42.35
N GLN A 383 -23.47 -72.41 42.69
CA GLN A 383 -22.42 -72.17 41.70
C GLN A 383 -21.81 -73.47 41.13
N SER A 384 -22.35 -74.65 41.48
CA SER A 384 -21.85 -75.94 40.98
C SER A 384 -22.45 -76.36 39.63
N SER A 385 -23.46 -75.64 39.13
CA SER A 385 -24.06 -75.77 37.81
C SER A 385 -24.15 -74.39 37.14
N THR A 386 -24.28 -74.34 35.80
CA THR A 386 -24.53 -73.08 35.05
C THR A 386 -23.40 -72.06 35.24
N TYR A 387 -22.23 -72.31 34.63
CA TYR A 387 -21.02 -71.49 34.72
C TYR A 387 -20.60 -71.00 33.34
N GLY A 388 -19.86 -69.89 33.27
CA GLY A 388 -19.49 -69.29 31.98
C GLY A 388 -20.70 -68.75 31.19
N GLU A 389 -21.79 -68.43 31.89
CA GLU A 389 -23.00 -67.80 31.35
C GLU A 389 -23.65 -66.92 32.43
N TRP A 390 -24.52 -65.98 32.01
CA TRP A 390 -25.21 -65.06 32.91
C TRP A 390 -26.38 -65.73 33.62
N VAL A 391 -26.33 -65.79 34.94
CA VAL A 391 -27.41 -66.35 35.77
C VAL A 391 -28.24 -65.23 36.38
N GLU A 392 -29.54 -65.25 36.12
CA GLU A 392 -30.48 -64.24 36.63
C GLU A 392 -30.67 -64.37 38.14
N LEU A 393 -30.49 -63.26 38.87
CA LEU A 393 -30.75 -63.13 40.30
C LEU A 393 -32.12 -62.50 40.59
N GLY A 394 -32.76 -61.90 39.59
CA GLY A 394 -34.10 -61.32 39.66
C GLY A 394 -34.14 -59.84 39.25
N THR A 395 -35.32 -59.25 39.28
CA THR A 395 -35.55 -57.85 38.89
C THR A 395 -35.81 -56.98 40.11
N TYR A 396 -35.08 -55.87 40.24
CA TYR A 396 -35.09 -54.99 41.41
C TYR A 396 -35.13 -53.52 40.99
N ALA A 397 -35.78 -52.68 41.79
CA ALA A 397 -35.86 -51.24 41.55
C ALA A 397 -34.64 -50.52 42.15
N PHE A 398 -33.85 -49.81 41.35
CA PHE A 398 -32.70 -49.02 41.79
C PHE A 398 -32.98 -47.51 41.69
N ILE A 399 -32.39 -46.72 42.59
CA ILE A 399 -32.32 -45.27 42.46
C ILE A 399 -31.05 -44.94 41.64
N GLY A 400 -31.09 -43.89 40.82
CA GLY A 400 -29.90 -43.43 40.11
C GLY A 400 -28.75 -43.06 41.05
N GLY A 401 -27.51 -43.27 40.62
CA GLY A 401 -26.31 -43.13 41.44
C GLY A 401 -25.81 -44.46 42.04
N THR A 402 -24.93 -44.37 43.03
CA THR A 402 -24.17 -45.50 43.61
C THR A 402 -24.79 -46.12 44.87
N SER A 403 -26.08 -45.86 45.12
CA SER A 403 -26.78 -46.30 46.34
C SER A 403 -27.11 -47.79 46.38
N GLY A 404 -27.14 -48.45 45.21
CA GLY A 404 -27.41 -49.89 45.09
C GLY A 404 -26.14 -50.71 44.98
N SER A 405 -26.20 -51.97 45.40
CA SER A 405 -25.06 -52.90 45.31
C SER A 405 -25.50 -54.35 45.26
N VAL A 406 -24.67 -55.21 44.68
CA VAL A 406 -24.79 -56.66 44.82
C VAL A 406 -23.55 -57.17 45.52
N SER A 407 -23.69 -58.05 46.50
CA SER A 407 -22.55 -58.68 47.15
C SER A 407 -22.69 -60.19 47.16
N VAL A 408 -21.58 -60.92 47.04
CA VAL A 408 -21.52 -62.36 47.28
C VAL A 408 -20.70 -62.61 48.54
N THR A 409 -21.27 -63.39 49.46
CA THR A 409 -20.64 -63.77 50.72
C THR A 409 -20.62 -65.29 50.84
N ARG A 410 -19.51 -65.84 51.35
CA ARG A 410 -19.47 -67.28 51.68
C ARG A 410 -20.38 -67.56 52.88
N HIS A 411 -21.51 -68.23 52.62
CA HIS A 411 -22.54 -68.52 53.61
C HIS A 411 -22.07 -69.54 54.68
N SER A 412 -22.68 -69.50 55.87
CA SER A 412 -22.40 -70.47 56.93
C SER A 412 -22.85 -71.90 56.58
N GLY A 413 -23.81 -72.05 55.65
CA GLY A 413 -24.29 -73.33 55.15
C GLY A 413 -23.48 -73.90 53.96
N SER A 414 -22.40 -73.27 53.55
CA SER A 414 -21.57 -73.71 52.43
C SER A 414 -20.70 -74.92 52.79
N THR A 415 -20.75 -75.99 51.98
CA THR A 415 -20.04 -77.26 52.21
C THR A 415 -18.54 -77.06 52.48
N ALA A 416 -17.97 -77.87 53.37
CA ALA A 416 -16.53 -77.80 53.67
C ALA A 416 -15.68 -78.03 52.40
N ASN A 417 -14.61 -77.26 52.23
CA ASN A 417 -13.67 -77.31 51.10
C ASN A 417 -14.21 -76.91 49.71
N THR A 418 -15.43 -76.37 49.60
CA THR A 418 -15.93 -75.75 48.37
C THR A 418 -15.58 -74.27 48.27
N ARG A 419 -15.52 -73.76 47.03
CA ARG A 419 -15.12 -72.38 46.71
C ARG A 419 -16.32 -71.54 46.30
N THR A 420 -16.51 -70.39 46.97
CA THR A 420 -17.42 -69.32 46.53
C THR A 420 -16.68 -68.44 45.53
N MET A 421 -17.32 -68.10 44.42
CA MET A 421 -16.75 -67.31 43.33
C MET A 421 -17.37 -65.93 43.24
N ALA A 422 -16.54 -64.95 42.93
CA ALA A 422 -16.91 -63.58 42.60
C ALA A 422 -16.25 -63.21 41.27
N ASP A 423 -17.06 -62.92 40.26
CA ASP A 423 -16.61 -62.58 38.90
C ASP A 423 -17.21 -61.23 38.49
N ALA A 424 -18.32 -61.23 37.77
CA ALA A 424 -19.03 -60.03 37.33
C ALA A 424 -20.52 -60.04 37.67
N ILE A 425 -21.09 -58.84 37.84
CA ILE A 425 -22.52 -58.59 38.00
C ILE A 425 -23.00 -57.72 36.86
N LYS A 426 -24.17 -58.05 36.31
CA LYS A 426 -24.83 -57.30 35.23
C LYS A 426 -26.18 -56.77 35.67
N PHE A 427 -26.54 -55.55 35.28
CA PHE A 427 -27.83 -54.92 35.51
C PHE A 427 -28.46 -54.56 34.16
N VAL A 428 -29.64 -55.10 33.86
CA VAL A 428 -30.34 -54.88 32.59
C VAL A 428 -31.61 -54.06 32.79
N SER A 429 -31.72 -52.86 32.20
CA SER A 429 -32.91 -52.01 32.36
C SER A 429 -34.12 -52.59 31.61
N SER A 430 -35.26 -52.69 32.29
CA SER A 430 -36.51 -53.22 31.73
C SER A 430 -37.40 -52.17 31.03
N GLY A 431 -36.94 -50.91 30.91
CA GLY A 431 -37.72 -49.79 30.38
C GLY A 431 -36.95 -48.77 29.53
N GLY A 432 -35.87 -49.15 28.87
CA GLY A 432 -35.01 -48.23 28.11
C GLY A 432 -35.58 -47.77 26.76
N VAL A 433 -35.47 -46.46 26.49
CA VAL A 433 -35.59 -45.85 25.15
C VAL A 433 -34.50 -46.48 24.25
N ASN A 434 -34.78 -46.76 22.97
CA ASN A 434 -33.75 -47.24 22.03
C ASN A 434 -32.60 -46.21 21.96
N PRO A 435 -31.38 -46.53 22.41
CA PRO A 435 -30.27 -45.58 22.36
C PRO A 435 -29.94 -45.31 20.89
N GLN A 436 -30.07 -44.05 20.48
CA GLN A 436 -29.79 -43.65 19.10
C GLN A 436 -28.29 -43.34 18.96
N HIS A 437 -27.64 -44.06 18.06
CA HIS A 437 -26.18 -44.05 17.88
C HIS A 437 -25.80 -44.57 16.50
N ILE A 438 -24.57 -44.28 16.07
CA ILE A 438 -23.94 -44.98 14.95
C ILE A 438 -22.99 -46.00 15.53
N LYS A 439 -23.08 -47.25 15.08
CA LYS A 439 -22.18 -48.33 15.44
C LYS A 439 -21.34 -48.72 14.23
N LEU A 440 -20.03 -48.78 14.36
CA LEU A 440 -19.12 -49.36 13.38
C LEU A 440 -18.64 -50.73 13.86
N GLN A 441 -18.71 -51.70 12.96
CA GLN A 441 -18.17 -53.04 13.12
C GLN A 441 -17.35 -53.41 11.90
N ARG A 442 -16.34 -54.24 12.13
CA ARG A 442 -15.57 -54.85 11.05
C ARG A 442 -16.45 -55.73 10.18
N GLY A 443 -16.27 -55.65 8.86
CA GLY A 443 -16.93 -56.54 7.91
C GLY A 443 -16.00 -57.51 7.20
N SER A 444 -14.73 -57.15 6.99
CA SER A 444 -13.76 -58.03 6.32
C SER A 444 -13.19 -59.07 7.27
N THR A 445 -13.06 -60.31 6.81
CA THR A 445 -12.38 -61.39 7.54
C THR A 445 -10.85 -61.36 7.38
N ASN A 446 -10.30 -60.48 6.54
CA ASN A 446 -8.86 -60.41 6.24
C ASN A 446 -8.14 -59.40 7.15
N SER A 447 -7.21 -59.88 7.99
CA SER A 447 -6.36 -59.10 8.92
C SER A 447 -5.54 -58.00 8.26
N ASP A 448 -5.25 -58.10 6.96
CA ASP A 448 -4.46 -57.10 6.23
C ASP A 448 -5.25 -55.82 5.91
N TYR A 449 -6.57 -55.82 6.14
CA TYR A 449 -7.48 -54.71 5.84
C TYR A 449 -8.16 -54.21 7.13
N PRO A 450 -7.46 -53.40 7.95
CA PRO A 450 -8.03 -52.85 9.19
C PRO A 450 -9.23 -51.95 8.92
N THR A 451 -10.19 -51.98 9.84
CA THR A 451 -11.31 -51.03 9.90
C THR A 451 -10.85 -49.78 10.64
N SER A 452 -11.23 -48.60 10.14
CA SER A 452 -10.86 -47.29 10.69
C SER A 452 -12.08 -46.59 11.30
N ALA A 453 -11.94 -46.10 12.53
CA ALA A 453 -12.93 -45.29 13.24
C ALA A 453 -12.38 -43.89 13.50
N ASP A 454 -13.18 -42.87 13.18
CA ASP A 454 -12.78 -41.46 13.29
C ASP A 454 -14.00 -40.62 13.74
N ALA A 455 -14.68 -39.93 12.82
CA ALA A 455 -15.78 -39.03 13.14
C ALA A 455 -17.10 -39.38 12.43
N VAL A 456 -18.20 -38.91 13.04
CA VAL A 456 -19.57 -38.97 12.51
C VAL A 456 -20.20 -37.59 12.59
N ALA A 457 -20.91 -37.19 11.53
CA ALA A 457 -21.66 -35.94 11.49
C ALA A 457 -23.17 -36.18 11.33
N PHE A 458 -23.96 -35.36 12.05
CA PHE A 458 -25.41 -35.33 12.00
C PHE A 458 -25.86 -33.95 11.50
N VAL A 459 -26.42 -33.92 10.29
CA VAL A 459 -26.73 -32.69 9.55
C VAL A 459 -28.25 -32.50 9.47
N PRO A 460 -28.85 -31.46 10.07
CA PRO A 460 -30.29 -31.23 9.96
C PRO A 460 -30.71 -30.86 8.52
N PRO A 461 -32.00 -30.98 8.15
CA PRO A 461 -32.46 -30.74 6.80
C PRO A 461 -32.43 -29.24 6.51
N GLY A 462 -31.93 -28.86 5.33
CA GLY A 462 -31.73 -27.44 4.96
C GLY A 462 -30.36 -26.87 5.33
N TYR A 463 -29.47 -27.66 5.94
CA TYR A 463 -28.08 -27.31 6.19
C TYR A 463 -27.15 -28.08 5.25
N SER A 464 -26.14 -27.41 4.70
CA SER A 464 -25.08 -28.02 3.90
C SER A 464 -24.02 -28.65 4.81
N PHE A 465 -23.40 -29.70 4.28
CA PHE A 465 -22.27 -30.39 4.87
C PHE A 465 -21.25 -30.63 3.75
N GLY A 466 -20.03 -30.12 3.93
CA GLY A 466 -18.99 -30.17 2.91
C GLY A 466 -17.74 -29.41 3.34
N SER A 467 -16.69 -29.52 2.55
CA SER A 467 -15.49 -28.70 2.72
C SER A 467 -15.62 -27.38 1.97
N VAL A 468 -15.27 -26.28 2.64
CA VAL A 468 -14.98 -24.99 2.01
C VAL A 468 -13.57 -25.06 1.45
N ASN A 469 -13.48 -25.06 0.12
CA ASN A 469 -12.21 -24.94 -0.59
C ASN A 469 -11.80 -23.46 -0.59
N ILE A 470 -10.80 -23.10 0.21
CA ILE A 470 -10.15 -21.79 0.16
C ILE A 470 -9.50 -21.65 -1.21
N LYS A 471 -9.79 -20.56 -1.92
CA LYS A 471 -9.22 -20.28 -3.25
C LYS A 471 -7.84 -19.65 -3.12
N ASN A 472 -7.02 -19.68 -4.17
CA ASN A 472 -5.79 -18.86 -4.19
C ASN A 472 -6.10 -17.36 -4.13
N SER A 473 -7.28 -16.96 -4.63
CA SER A 473 -7.86 -15.62 -4.43
C SER A 473 -8.72 -15.58 -3.18
N HIS A 474 -8.06 -15.53 -2.02
CA HIS A 474 -8.70 -15.35 -0.72
C HIS A 474 -8.00 -14.30 0.12
N TYR A 475 -8.71 -13.81 1.14
CA TYR A 475 -8.12 -13.00 2.19
C TYR A 475 -8.87 -13.16 3.50
N PHE A 476 -8.17 -12.89 4.61
CA PHE A 476 -8.79 -12.76 5.92
C PHE A 476 -8.96 -11.29 6.28
N VAL A 477 -10.00 -10.99 7.06
CA VAL A 477 -10.28 -9.65 7.57
C VAL A 477 -10.83 -9.74 8.99
N LEU A 478 -10.30 -8.89 9.88
CA LEU A 478 -10.83 -8.69 11.23
C LEU A 478 -11.96 -7.67 11.17
N ASP A 479 -13.12 -7.98 11.76
CA ASP A 479 -14.14 -6.98 12.07
C ASP A 479 -13.69 -6.19 13.30
N ASP A 480 -12.75 -5.27 13.06
CA ASP A 480 -12.08 -4.46 14.06
C ASP A 480 -12.99 -3.27 14.44
N VAL A 481 -13.77 -3.44 15.51
CA VAL A 481 -14.81 -2.48 15.90
C VAL A 481 -14.21 -1.24 16.54
N ASN A 482 -13.05 -1.39 17.21
CA ASN A 482 -12.37 -0.32 17.92
C ASN A 482 -11.20 0.30 17.12
N ASN A 483 -10.87 -0.29 15.96
CA ASN A 483 -9.82 0.11 15.03
C ASN A 483 -8.41 0.12 15.67
N ASN A 484 -8.13 -0.81 16.57
CA ASN A 484 -6.85 -0.94 17.27
C ASN A 484 -5.90 -1.97 16.60
N GLY A 485 -6.37 -2.72 15.61
CA GLY A 485 -5.60 -3.76 14.91
C GLY A 485 -5.32 -5.02 15.74
N VAL A 486 -5.95 -5.17 16.90
CA VAL A 486 -5.77 -6.27 17.86
C VAL A 486 -7.12 -6.92 18.12
N ARG A 487 -7.21 -8.21 17.79
CA ARG A 487 -8.45 -8.96 17.97
C ARG A 487 -8.88 -9.02 19.44
N ASP A 488 -10.03 -8.44 19.72
CA ASP A 488 -10.72 -8.54 21.01
C ASP A 488 -11.69 -9.73 21.08
N THR A 489 -12.13 -10.08 22.30
CA THR A 489 -13.11 -11.16 22.52
C THR A 489 -14.47 -10.93 21.86
N THR A 490 -14.78 -9.68 21.48
CA THR A 490 -16.01 -9.29 20.80
C THR A 490 -15.89 -9.22 19.28
N GLU A 491 -14.68 -9.46 18.74
CA GLU A 491 -14.37 -9.28 17.33
C GLU A 491 -14.22 -10.63 16.62
N ASP A 492 -14.85 -10.70 15.45
CA ASP A 492 -14.89 -11.88 14.60
C ASP A 492 -13.89 -11.72 13.45
N VAL A 493 -13.28 -12.84 13.04
CA VAL A 493 -12.43 -12.91 11.85
C VAL A 493 -13.24 -13.56 10.73
N TYR A 494 -13.09 -13.04 9.52
CA TYR A 494 -13.78 -13.52 8.33
C TYR A 494 -12.79 -13.96 7.27
N LEU A 495 -13.09 -15.09 6.64
CA LEU A 495 -12.49 -15.54 5.39
C LEU A 495 -13.37 -15.06 4.23
N VAL A 496 -12.75 -14.47 3.22
CA VAL A 496 -13.40 -14.09 1.97
C VAL A 496 -12.76 -14.86 0.82
N ASN A 497 -13.56 -15.65 0.12
CA ASN A 497 -13.18 -16.32 -1.11
C ASN A 497 -13.68 -15.49 -2.30
N LEU A 498 -12.81 -15.23 -3.27
CA LEU A 498 -13.08 -14.51 -4.51
C LEU A 498 -12.96 -15.46 -5.71
N ASP A 499 -13.92 -15.42 -6.61
CA ASP A 499 -13.76 -15.98 -7.96
C ASP A 499 -14.66 -15.25 -8.97
N SER A 500 -14.66 -15.70 -10.22
CA SER A 500 -15.51 -15.14 -11.28
C SER A 500 -17.02 -15.29 -11.01
N SER A 501 -17.42 -16.13 -10.06
CA SER A 501 -18.81 -16.35 -9.65
C SER A 501 -19.24 -15.40 -8.54
N GLY A 502 -18.30 -14.78 -7.83
CA GLY A 502 -18.56 -13.73 -6.83
C GLY A 502 -17.73 -13.85 -5.56
N ARG A 503 -18.22 -13.20 -4.49
CA ARG A 503 -17.66 -13.28 -3.13
C ARG A 503 -18.45 -14.24 -2.26
N THR A 504 -17.74 -15.07 -1.51
CA THR A 504 -18.33 -15.87 -0.43
C THR A 504 -17.63 -15.56 0.89
N TYR A 505 -18.41 -15.36 1.95
CA TYR A 505 -17.92 -14.96 3.27
C TYR A 505 -18.15 -16.08 4.26
N TYR A 506 -17.16 -16.32 5.10
CA TYR A 506 -17.23 -17.28 6.19
C TYR A 506 -16.69 -16.64 7.46
N ARG A 507 -17.46 -16.71 8.55
CA ARG A 507 -16.95 -16.40 9.88
C ARG A 507 -16.04 -17.54 10.33
N VAL A 508 -14.86 -17.17 10.82
CA VAL A 508 -13.79 -18.08 11.21
C VAL A 508 -13.84 -18.29 12.72
N THR A 509 -13.71 -19.53 13.16
CA THR A 509 -13.48 -19.82 14.58
C THR A 509 -11.99 -20.09 14.82
N LEU A 510 -11.43 -19.52 15.88
CA LEU A 510 -9.99 -19.52 16.14
C LEU A 510 -9.67 -20.19 17.48
N THR A 511 -8.58 -20.96 17.51
CA THR A 511 -7.93 -21.47 18.74
C THR A 511 -6.47 -21.02 18.73
N ASN A 512 -6.06 -20.15 19.66
CA ASN A 512 -4.70 -19.56 19.70
C ASN A 512 -4.24 -18.95 18.36
N ASP A 513 -5.08 -18.13 17.73
CA ASP A 513 -4.86 -17.53 16.40
C ASP A 513 -4.65 -18.51 15.23
N VAL A 514 -4.96 -19.79 15.45
CA VAL A 514 -5.04 -20.80 14.39
C VAL A 514 -6.50 -21.02 14.03
N ILE A 515 -6.80 -21.01 12.73
CA ILE A 515 -8.10 -21.38 12.19
C ILE A 515 -8.39 -22.81 12.63
N ASN A 516 -9.43 -23.00 13.43
CA ASN A 516 -9.95 -24.34 13.66
C ASN A 516 -10.63 -24.80 12.37
N ASP A 517 -10.74 -26.12 12.13
CA ASP A 517 -11.24 -26.66 10.86
C ASP A 517 -12.74 -26.39 10.60
N GLN A 518 -13.30 -25.32 11.13
CA GLN A 518 -14.72 -24.96 11.16
C GLN A 518 -14.92 -23.52 10.66
N LEU A 519 -15.68 -23.39 9.59
CA LEU A 519 -16.09 -22.12 8.99
C LEU A 519 -17.61 -22.02 8.95
N THR A 520 -18.16 -20.87 9.33
CA THR A 520 -19.61 -20.63 9.28
C THR A 520 -19.95 -19.68 8.14
N PRO A 521 -20.73 -20.09 7.12
CA PRO A 521 -21.11 -19.22 6.00
C PRO A 521 -21.91 -18.00 6.46
N VAL A 522 -21.62 -16.85 5.85
CA VAL A 522 -22.27 -15.56 6.17
C VAL A 522 -22.81 -14.93 4.90
N ASN A 523 -24.14 -14.86 4.81
CA ASN A 523 -24.82 -14.25 3.66
C ASN A 523 -24.86 -12.71 3.73
N ASP A 524 -24.80 -12.15 4.94
CA ASP A 524 -24.86 -10.70 5.18
C ASP A 524 -23.72 -10.28 6.14
N PRO A 525 -22.48 -10.13 5.62
CA PRO A 525 -21.32 -9.79 6.46
C PRO A 525 -21.39 -8.34 6.99
N PRO A 526 -20.71 -8.02 8.10
CA PRO A 526 -20.60 -6.64 8.60
C PRO A 526 -20.16 -5.64 7.52
N ALA A 527 -20.62 -4.39 7.61
CA ALA A 527 -20.28 -3.34 6.63
C ALA A 527 -18.79 -2.95 6.68
N SER A 528 -18.19 -3.03 7.87
CA SER A 528 -16.77 -2.79 8.17
C SER A 528 -15.82 -3.66 7.33
N ILE A 529 -16.22 -4.89 7.02
CA ILE A 529 -15.39 -5.84 6.27
C ILE A 529 -15.65 -5.84 4.76
N ARG A 530 -16.58 -5.02 4.27
CA ARG A 530 -16.91 -4.94 2.84
C ARG A 530 -16.05 -3.86 2.18
N PRO A 531 -15.26 -4.18 1.14
CA PRO A 531 -14.47 -3.18 0.45
C PRO A 531 -15.33 -2.08 -0.18
N VAL A 532 -14.85 -0.84 -0.09
CA VAL A 532 -15.58 0.37 -0.48
C VAL A 532 -14.78 1.21 -1.49
N VAL A 533 -15.51 1.84 -2.40
CA VAL A 533 -15.00 2.91 -3.26
C VAL A 533 -15.19 4.22 -2.52
N ARG A 534 -14.10 4.99 -2.40
CA ARG A 534 -14.11 6.35 -1.84
C ARG A 534 -13.85 7.38 -2.94
N ASN A 535 -14.36 8.59 -2.78
CA ASN A 535 -14.00 9.72 -3.65
C ASN A 535 -12.65 10.33 -3.23
N GLU A 536 -12.18 11.34 -3.99
CA GLU A 536 -10.93 12.06 -3.72
C GLU A 536 -10.89 12.71 -2.32
N GLN A 537 -12.06 12.95 -1.71
CA GLN A 537 -12.20 13.50 -0.36
C GLN A 537 -12.31 12.39 0.73
N GLY A 538 -12.05 11.13 0.39
CA GLY A 538 -12.10 9.98 1.31
C GLY A 538 -13.51 9.52 1.71
N GLN A 539 -14.55 10.10 1.12
CA GLN A 539 -15.94 9.81 1.47
C GLN A 539 -16.43 8.54 0.77
N PHE A 540 -17.23 7.74 1.47
CA PHE A 540 -17.86 6.54 0.91
C PHE A 540 -18.75 6.88 -0.30
N VAL A 541 -18.57 6.16 -1.39
CA VAL A 541 -19.39 6.27 -2.62
C VAL A 541 -20.28 5.05 -2.77
N ARG A 542 -19.68 3.85 -2.80
CA ARG A 542 -20.36 2.56 -2.95
C ARG A 542 -19.46 1.42 -2.49
N TYR A 543 -20.02 0.22 -2.35
CA TYR A 543 -19.21 -0.99 -2.21
C TYR A 543 -18.56 -1.38 -3.54
N VAL A 544 -17.35 -1.96 -3.46
CA VAL A 544 -16.62 -2.55 -4.60
C VAL A 544 -17.39 -3.78 -5.08
N THR A 545 -17.45 -4.05 -6.39
CA THR A 545 -18.07 -5.28 -6.94
C THR A 545 -17.12 -6.48 -6.85
N ALA A 546 -17.63 -7.71 -6.92
CA ALA A 546 -16.77 -8.90 -6.84
C ALA A 546 -15.75 -8.97 -8.01
N GLU A 547 -16.14 -8.51 -9.20
CA GLU A 547 -15.28 -8.44 -10.38
C GLU A 547 -14.15 -7.42 -10.20
N GLU A 548 -14.46 -6.24 -9.64
CA GLU A 548 -13.45 -5.22 -9.32
C GLU A 548 -12.47 -5.73 -8.26
N ASP A 549 -12.95 -6.40 -7.23
CA ASP A 549 -12.15 -6.97 -6.14
C ASP A 549 -11.23 -8.10 -6.64
N LEU A 550 -11.74 -8.97 -7.55
CA LEU A 550 -10.93 -10.01 -8.18
C LEU A 550 -9.84 -9.43 -9.10
N GLN A 551 -10.16 -8.38 -9.87
CA GLN A 551 -9.17 -7.68 -10.69
C GLN A 551 -8.10 -7.00 -9.82
N ASN A 552 -8.51 -6.43 -8.70
CA ASN A 552 -7.63 -5.80 -7.74
C ASN A 552 -6.70 -6.82 -7.07
N PHE A 553 -7.23 -7.98 -6.67
CA PHE A 553 -6.44 -9.11 -6.16
C PHE A 553 -5.41 -9.59 -7.18
N ALA A 554 -5.81 -9.76 -8.45
CA ALA A 554 -4.91 -10.16 -9.53
C ALA A 554 -3.78 -9.14 -9.74
N ASN A 555 -4.10 -7.84 -9.69
CA ASN A 555 -3.10 -6.78 -9.80
C ASN A 555 -2.16 -6.79 -8.58
N TRP A 556 -2.68 -6.91 -7.36
CA TRP A 556 -1.85 -7.07 -6.16
C TRP A 556 -0.89 -8.25 -6.30
N TYR A 557 -1.39 -9.43 -6.70
CA TYR A 557 -0.57 -10.63 -6.83
C TYR A 557 0.59 -10.41 -7.80
N SER A 558 0.31 -9.87 -9.00
CA SER A 558 1.36 -9.66 -10.01
C SER A 558 2.29 -8.49 -9.70
N PHE A 559 1.79 -7.39 -9.13
CA PHE A 559 2.54 -6.13 -9.08
C PHE A 559 3.01 -5.71 -7.67
N TYR A 560 2.54 -6.35 -6.59
CA TYR A 560 2.77 -5.88 -5.20
C TYR A 560 3.09 -6.97 -4.17
N ARG A 561 2.76 -8.25 -4.40
CA ARG A 561 2.80 -9.28 -3.33
C ARG A 561 4.17 -9.47 -2.62
N ARG A 562 5.27 -9.08 -3.27
CA ARG A 562 6.64 -9.12 -2.72
C ARG A 562 7.14 -7.70 -2.48
N ARG A 563 8.06 -7.53 -1.53
CA ARG A 563 8.64 -6.20 -1.19
C ARG A 563 9.27 -5.52 -2.40
N GLU A 564 10.00 -6.27 -3.23
CA GLU A 564 10.61 -5.81 -4.49
C GLU A 564 9.57 -5.28 -5.47
N LEU A 565 8.45 -6.01 -5.62
CA LEU A 565 7.40 -5.64 -6.56
C LEU A 565 6.68 -4.36 -6.09
N SER A 566 6.42 -4.27 -4.78
CA SER A 566 5.86 -3.07 -4.15
C SER A 566 6.79 -1.86 -4.25
N ALA A 567 8.10 -2.05 -4.04
CA ALA A 567 9.10 -1.00 -4.20
C ALA A 567 9.16 -0.51 -5.65
N LYS A 568 9.16 -1.42 -6.63
CA LYS A 568 9.08 -1.08 -8.06
C LYS A 568 7.79 -0.31 -8.37
N ALA A 569 6.65 -0.71 -7.83
CA ALA A 569 5.39 0.01 -8.02
C ALA A 569 5.47 1.45 -7.49
N GLY A 570 5.92 1.64 -6.26
CA GLY A 570 6.06 2.96 -5.64
C GLY A 570 7.01 3.87 -6.44
N VAL A 571 8.22 3.39 -6.75
CA VAL A 571 9.23 4.16 -7.49
C VAL A 571 8.80 4.44 -8.93
N SER A 572 8.20 3.46 -9.62
CA SER A 572 7.77 3.64 -11.02
C SER A 572 6.62 4.63 -11.17
N ASN A 573 5.62 4.60 -10.28
CA ASN A 573 4.49 5.53 -10.32
C ASN A 573 4.96 6.97 -10.20
N VAL A 574 5.85 7.22 -9.25
CA VAL A 574 6.48 8.53 -9.05
C VAL A 574 7.27 8.98 -10.28
N ILE A 575 8.17 8.14 -10.80
CA ILE A 575 8.98 8.45 -11.98
C ILE A 575 8.10 8.79 -13.18
N ASN A 576 6.98 8.08 -13.33
CA ASN A 576 6.02 8.33 -14.37
C ASN A 576 5.25 9.65 -14.21
N GLU A 577 5.23 10.26 -13.02
CA GLU A 577 4.61 11.56 -12.75
C GLU A 577 5.60 12.74 -12.82
N MET A 578 6.89 12.47 -12.59
CA MET A 578 7.95 13.48 -12.64
C MET A 578 8.06 14.20 -13.99
N SER A 579 8.56 15.43 -13.94
CA SER A 579 8.97 16.22 -15.11
C SER A 579 10.03 17.24 -14.71
N GLY A 580 10.89 17.66 -15.64
CA GLY A 580 11.87 18.73 -15.37
C GLY A 580 13.09 18.30 -14.53
N VAL A 581 13.32 17.00 -14.33
CA VAL A 581 14.41 16.46 -13.49
C VAL A 581 15.24 15.41 -14.22
N ARG A 582 16.38 15.03 -13.66
CA ARG A 582 17.19 13.87 -14.09
C ARG A 582 17.17 12.80 -13.01
N VAL A 583 16.89 11.55 -13.37
CA VAL A 583 16.78 10.44 -12.40
C VAL A 583 17.71 9.30 -12.78
N GLY A 584 18.40 8.72 -11.80
CA GLY A 584 19.25 7.53 -11.95
C GLY A 584 18.98 6.48 -10.87
N PHE A 585 19.58 5.31 -11.05
CA PHE A 585 19.46 4.18 -10.12
C PHE A 585 20.83 3.61 -9.76
N TYR A 586 20.99 3.20 -8.50
CA TYR A 586 22.09 2.38 -8.04
C TYR A 586 21.57 1.24 -7.17
N THR A 587 21.58 0.02 -7.71
CA THR A 587 21.26 -1.18 -6.94
C THR A 587 22.45 -1.66 -6.11
N ILE A 588 22.20 -2.08 -4.87
CA ILE A 588 23.24 -2.37 -3.88
C ILE A 588 24.06 -3.63 -4.21
N ASN A 589 23.46 -4.66 -4.82
CA ASN A 589 24.12 -5.90 -5.22
C ASN A 589 24.42 -5.95 -6.73
N SER A 590 23.40 -5.82 -7.57
CA SER A 590 23.56 -6.03 -9.01
C SER A 590 24.10 -4.81 -9.73
N SER A 591 24.91 -5.01 -10.78
CA SER A 591 25.25 -3.93 -11.71
C SER A 591 24.21 -3.72 -12.81
N THR A 592 23.27 -4.66 -13.00
CA THR A 592 22.25 -4.58 -14.06
C THR A 592 21.16 -3.54 -13.79
N GLY A 593 20.96 -3.19 -12.51
CA GLY A 593 20.03 -2.15 -12.08
C GLY A 593 20.66 -0.77 -11.94
N ARG A 594 21.94 -0.60 -12.33
CA ARG A 594 22.65 0.68 -12.23
C ARG A 594 22.44 1.51 -13.49
N GLN A 595 21.99 2.74 -13.31
CA GLN A 595 21.69 3.69 -14.38
C GLN A 595 22.19 5.07 -13.98
N THR A 596 22.95 5.71 -14.87
CA THR A 596 23.30 7.13 -14.73
C THR A 596 22.04 7.97 -14.66
N VAL A 597 22.15 9.20 -14.15
CA VAL A 597 21.00 10.10 -14.22
C VAL A 597 20.61 10.35 -15.68
N LEU A 598 19.34 10.14 -15.99
CA LEU A 598 18.75 10.34 -17.31
C LEU A 598 17.61 11.35 -17.22
N PRO A 599 17.39 12.15 -18.28
CA PRO A 599 16.39 13.20 -18.29
C PRO A 599 14.95 12.62 -18.28
N ILE A 600 14.08 13.15 -17.42
CA ILE A 600 12.65 12.80 -17.36
C ILE A 600 11.82 14.00 -17.82
N LYS A 601 11.08 13.79 -18.92
CA LYS A 601 10.21 14.80 -19.54
C LYS A 601 10.85 16.19 -19.51
N LEU A 602 12.12 16.26 -19.86
CA LEU A 602 12.82 17.52 -19.99
C LEU A 602 12.40 18.13 -21.32
N ASP A 603 11.54 19.12 -21.24
CA ASP A 603 11.35 20.03 -22.36
C ASP A 603 12.59 20.92 -22.44
N THR A 604 13.56 20.46 -23.23
CA THR A 604 14.72 21.27 -23.61
C THR A 604 14.33 22.42 -24.55
N GLY A 605 13.04 22.50 -24.92
CA GLY A 605 12.42 23.67 -25.53
C GLY A 605 12.93 23.93 -26.93
N ALA A 606 12.70 23.04 -27.90
CA ALA A 606 13.11 23.35 -29.27
C ALA A 606 12.07 23.01 -30.34
N SER A 607 11.17 22.04 -30.13
CA SER A 607 10.06 21.78 -31.06
C SER A 607 8.71 22.01 -30.38
N LEU A 608 7.85 22.85 -30.98
CA LEU A 608 6.63 23.37 -30.35
C LEU A 608 5.40 23.11 -31.22
N ILE A 609 4.30 22.68 -30.63
CA ILE A 609 2.99 22.63 -31.28
C ILE A 609 2.09 23.70 -30.65
N VAL A 610 1.35 24.43 -31.49
CA VAL A 610 0.29 25.32 -31.06
C VAL A 610 -1.01 24.85 -31.70
N ASP A 611 -1.94 24.41 -30.87
CA ASP A 611 -3.26 23.86 -31.21
C ASP A 611 -4.36 24.93 -31.18
N ASP A 612 -5.53 24.64 -31.76
CA ASP A 612 -6.66 25.57 -31.78
C ASP A 612 -7.26 25.83 -30.38
N LYS A 613 -6.95 24.97 -29.40
CA LYS A 613 -7.33 25.12 -27.98
C LYS A 613 -6.34 25.93 -27.16
N ASP A 614 -5.15 26.18 -27.68
CA ASP A 614 -4.09 26.81 -26.91
C ASP A 614 -4.34 28.31 -26.73
N SER A 615 -3.88 28.84 -25.59
CA SER A 615 -4.10 30.24 -25.22
C SER A 615 -3.43 31.24 -26.18
N THR A 616 -2.43 30.79 -26.94
CA THR A 616 -1.73 31.59 -27.96
C THR A 616 -2.36 31.48 -29.36
N PHE A 617 -3.43 30.69 -29.51
CA PHE A 617 -4.28 30.69 -30.70
C PHE A 617 -5.35 31.78 -30.60
N THR A 618 -5.44 32.61 -31.64
CA THR A 618 -6.38 33.73 -31.69
C THR A 618 -7.10 33.80 -33.04
N THR A 619 -8.32 34.34 -33.04
CA THR A 619 -9.12 34.53 -34.26
C THR A 619 -9.66 35.96 -34.35
N ASN A 620 -9.77 36.53 -35.55
CA ASN A 620 -10.51 37.77 -35.77
C ASN A 620 -11.96 37.48 -36.20
N GLY A 621 -12.86 37.50 -35.23
CA GLY A 621 -14.27 37.19 -35.44
C GLY A 621 -14.60 35.72 -35.25
N THR A 622 -15.87 35.35 -35.47
CA THR A 622 -16.41 34.06 -35.03
C THR A 622 -16.03 32.94 -36.01
N TRP A 623 -15.34 31.92 -35.52
CA TRP A 623 -15.11 30.66 -36.22
C TRP A 623 -16.00 29.57 -35.64
N SER A 624 -16.46 28.64 -36.48
CA SER A 624 -17.31 27.53 -36.05
C SER A 624 -16.44 26.37 -35.57
N ASN A 625 -16.75 25.82 -34.39
CA ASN A 625 -16.06 24.63 -33.87
C ASN A 625 -16.53 23.36 -34.59
N SER A 626 -15.62 22.40 -34.75
CA SER A 626 -15.86 21.06 -35.27
C SER A 626 -15.07 20.05 -34.44
N THR A 627 -15.74 19.01 -33.94
CA THR A 627 -15.12 17.89 -33.20
C THR A 627 -15.10 16.62 -34.05
N ALA A 628 -15.02 16.78 -35.37
CA ALA A 628 -15.03 15.66 -36.30
C ALA A 628 -13.78 14.78 -36.12
N VAL A 629 -13.95 13.46 -36.26
CA VAL A 629 -12.84 12.50 -36.19
C VAL A 629 -11.76 12.86 -37.23
N GLY A 630 -10.51 12.97 -36.78
CA GLY A 630 -9.34 13.30 -37.59
C GLY A 630 -8.74 14.68 -37.37
N SER A 631 -9.39 15.56 -36.59
CA SER A 631 -8.76 16.81 -36.10
C SER A 631 -7.63 16.51 -35.12
N TYR A 632 -6.59 17.34 -35.12
CA TYR A 632 -5.53 17.25 -34.13
C TYR A 632 -6.13 17.58 -32.75
N ASN A 633 -5.74 16.82 -31.72
CA ASN A 633 -6.24 16.98 -30.35
C ASN A 633 -7.77 17.18 -30.21
N SER A 634 -8.55 16.47 -31.03
CA SER A 634 -10.03 16.34 -31.00
C SER A 634 -10.87 17.56 -31.40
N ARG A 635 -10.29 18.67 -31.87
CA ARG A 635 -11.07 19.84 -32.32
C ARG A 635 -10.37 20.61 -33.43
N GLU A 636 -11.16 21.22 -34.32
CA GLU A 636 -10.70 22.22 -35.29
C GLU A 636 -11.73 23.36 -35.34
N VAL A 637 -11.32 24.51 -35.90
CA VAL A 637 -12.25 25.61 -36.22
C VAL A 637 -12.30 25.89 -37.71
N TYR A 638 -13.46 26.30 -38.23
CA TYR A 638 -13.61 26.62 -39.66
C TYR A 638 -14.45 27.87 -39.92
N THR A 639 -14.29 28.46 -41.10
CA THR A 639 -15.05 29.63 -41.54
C THR A 639 -15.41 29.56 -43.03
N THR A 640 -16.60 30.11 -43.35
CA THR A 640 -17.05 30.40 -44.73
C THR A 640 -17.02 31.89 -45.05
N THR A 641 -16.70 32.75 -44.08
CA THR A 641 -16.71 34.21 -44.23
C THR A 641 -15.33 34.73 -44.63
N VAL A 642 -15.27 35.47 -45.73
CA VAL A 642 -14.05 36.12 -46.24
C VAL A 642 -13.50 37.14 -45.23
N GLY A 643 -12.18 37.20 -45.08
CA GLY A 643 -11.47 38.13 -44.20
C GLY A 643 -11.31 37.64 -42.75
N ARG A 644 -11.86 36.47 -42.41
CA ARG A 644 -11.57 35.80 -41.14
C ARG A 644 -10.22 35.11 -41.20
N LYS A 645 -9.46 35.29 -40.14
CA LYS A 645 -8.07 34.91 -39.91
C LYS A 645 -7.96 34.23 -38.55
N ALA A 646 -7.27 33.10 -38.53
CA ALA A 646 -6.85 32.38 -37.34
C ALA A 646 -5.33 32.45 -37.25
N THR A 647 -4.78 32.72 -36.07
CA THR A 647 -3.36 33.01 -35.85
C THR A 647 -2.84 32.20 -34.66
N TRP A 648 -1.79 31.43 -34.89
CA TRP A 648 -1.00 30.73 -33.88
C TRP A 648 0.27 31.54 -33.60
N THR A 649 0.47 31.94 -32.35
CA THR A 649 1.66 32.66 -31.91
C THR A 649 2.54 31.73 -31.07
N PRO A 650 3.56 31.08 -31.65
CA PRO A 650 4.48 30.23 -30.90
C PRO A 650 5.30 31.05 -29.90
N ASN A 651 5.59 30.48 -28.73
CA ASN A 651 6.66 30.95 -27.86
C ASN A 651 7.95 30.19 -28.20
N ILE A 652 8.68 30.66 -29.21
CA ILE A 652 9.89 30.01 -29.71
C ILE A 652 10.95 30.02 -28.61
N LYS A 653 11.52 28.86 -28.32
CA LYS A 653 12.42 28.67 -27.18
C LYS A 653 13.90 28.72 -27.57
N VAL A 654 14.21 28.38 -28.82
CA VAL A 654 15.55 28.47 -29.42
C VAL A 654 15.47 29.35 -30.66
N ALA A 655 16.36 30.34 -30.80
CA ALA A 655 16.44 31.11 -32.05
C ALA A 655 17.09 30.26 -33.14
N GLY A 656 16.56 30.30 -34.36
CA GLY A 656 17.15 29.54 -35.47
C GLY A 656 16.14 29.02 -36.47
N ALA A 657 16.62 28.15 -37.36
CA ALA A 657 15.83 27.58 -38.44
C ALA A 657 14.84 26.55 -37.90
N HIS A 658 13.55 26.78 -38.12
CA HIS A 658 12.48 25.84 -37.80
C HIS A 658 11.75 25.45 -39.08
N LYS A 659 11.46 24.16 -39.26
CA LYS A 659 10.42 23.73 -40.21
C LYS A 659 9.06 23.97 -39.58
N VAL A 660 8.18 24.57 -40.36
CA VAL A 660 6.82 24.87 -39.95
C VAL A 660 5.87 23.96 -40.71
N TYR A 661 4.99 23.29 -39.98
CA TYR A 661 3.97 22.41 -40.50
C TYR A 661 2.59 22.88 -40.06
N ALA A 662 1.58 22.59 -40.86
CA ALA A 662 0.18 22.78 -40.50
C ALA A 662 -0.58 21.45 -40.60
N TRP A 663 -1.52 21.25 -39.67
CA TRP A 663 -2.41 20.11 -39.69
C TRP A 663 -3.81 20.51 -40.17
N TRP A 664 -4.45 19.61 -40.90
CA TRP A 664 -5.89 19.55 -41.13
C TRP A 664 -6.24 18.08 -41.40
N ARG A 665 -7.43 17.62 -40.98
CA ARG A 665 -8.02 16.29 -41.36
C ARG A 665 -8.21 16.11 -42.88
N CYS A 666 -9.06 15.20 -43.38
CA CYS A 666 -9.40 15.13 -44.82
C CYS A 666 -10.88 15.47 -45.06
N ASN A 667 -11.17 16.38 -46.00
CA ASN A 667 -12.55 16.70 -46.42
C ASN A 667 -12.62 17.28 -47.84
N ALA A 668 -13.63 16.87 -48.61
CA ALA A 668 -13.84 17.34 -49.98
C ALA A 668 -14.38 18.78 -50.09
N ASN A 669 -14.87 19.38 -49.00
CA ASN A 669 -15.51 20.71 -48.98
C ASN A 669 -14.60 21.86 -48.52
N TRP A 670 -13.32 21.59 -48.31
CA TRP A 670 -12.40 22.60 -47.80
C TRP A 670 -11.79 23.47 -48.86
N ASP A 671 -11.21 24.56 -48.38
CA ASP A 671 -10.61 25.60 -49.18
C ASP A 671 -9.48 25.07 -50.07
N THR A 672 -9.53 25.38 -51.37
CA THR A 672 -8.43 25.06 -52.29
C THR A 672 -7.35 26.15 -52.32
N LYS A 673 -7.62 27.32 -51.71
CA LYS A 673 -6.76 28.50 -51.71
C LYS A 673 -6.69 29.17 -50.35
N ALA A 674 -6.55 28.37 -49.28
CA ALA A 674 -6.36 28.91 -47.94
C ALA A 674 -5.05 29.70 -47.90
N LYS A 675 -5.10 30.98 -47.49
CA LYS A 675 -3.94 31.86 -47.46
C LYS A 675 -3.20 31.69 -46.15
N TYR A 676 -2.04 31.07 -46.21
CA TYR A 676 -1.12 30.96 -45.08
C TYR A 676 -0.15 32.14 -45.07
N THR A 677 0.06 32.71 -43.90
CA THR A 677 1.05 33.77 -43.64
C THR A 677 1.93 33.35 -42.47
N VAL A 678 3.23 33.23 -42.71
CA VAL A 678 4.26 32.92 -41.70
C VAL A 678 5.08 34.18 -41.46
N VAL A 679 5.04 34.70 -40.23
CA VAL A 679 5.86 35.82 -39.75
C VAL A 679 7.00 35.24 -38.93
N HIS A 680 8.24 35.58 -39.28
CA HIS A 680 9.45 35.02 -38.72
C HIS A 680 10.55 36.10 -38.67
N SER A 681 11.72 35.82 -38.11
CA SER A 681 12.72 36.88 -37.80
C SER A 681 13.28 37.60 -39.02
N THR A 682 13.34 36.91 -40.16
CA THR A 682 13.85 37.46 -41.42
C THR A 682 12.77 38.07 -42.32
N GLY A 683 11.49 38.06 -41.92
CA GLY A 683 10.41 38.68 -42.69
C GLY A 683 9.05 37.99 -42.56
N THR A 684 8.22 38.15 -43.60
CA THR A 684 6.89 37.53 -43.68
C THR A 684 6.74 36.83 -45.02
N HIS A 685 6.39 35.55 -44.99
CA HIS A 685 6.07 34.74 -46.17
C HIS A 685 4.57 34.47 -46.26
N ILE A 686 4.01 34.63 -47.46
CA ILE A 686 2.59 34.42 -47.76
C ILE A 686 2.47 33.48 -48.95
N PHE A 687 1.61 32.48 -48.85
CA PHE A 687 1.33 31.54 -49.94
C PHE A 687 -0.05 30.90 -49.78
N GLU A 688 -0.53 30.22 -50.83
CA GLU A 688 -1.80 29.48 -50.82
C GLU A 688 -1.53 27.97 -50.61
N LYS A 689 -2.40 27.30 -49.84
CA LYS A 689 -2.44 25.83 -49.73
C LYS A 689 -3.85 25.33 -50.03
N SER A 690 -3.94 24.21 -50.75
CA SER A 690 -5.19 23.46 -50.86
C SER A 690 -5.35 22.63 -49.58
N GLN A 691 -6.42 22.88 -48.83
CA GLN A 691 -6.83 22.03 -47.71
C GLN A 691 -7.71 20.87 -48.21
N LYS A 692 -8.36 21.03 -49.37
CA LYS A 692 -9.30 20.06 -49.95
C LYS A 692 -8.69 18.67 -50.18
N GLN A 693 -9.45 17.63 -49.87
CA GLN A 693 -9.12 16.27 -50.24
C GLN A 693 -9.19 16.09 -51.77
N GLU A 694 -8.03 15.94 -52.41
CA GLU A 694 -7.88 15.69 -53.85
C GLU A 694 -6.63 14.85 -54.15
N THR A 695 -6.59 14.18 -55.31
CA THR A 695 -5.49 13.27 -55.67
C THR A 695 -4.15 14.01 -55.68
N GLY A 696 -3.25 13.60 -54.78
CA GLY A 696 -1.91 14.19 -54.65
C GLY A 696 -1.79 15.33 -53.62
N ASN A 697 -2.88 15.71 -52.94
CA ASN A 697 -2.83 16.71 -51.86
C ASN A 697 -2.79 16.04 -50.47
N PRO A 698 -1.77 16.30 -49.63
CA PRO A 698 -1.72 15.71 -48.29
C PRO A 698 -2.79 16.30 -47.36
N CYS A 699 -3.53 15.43 -46.70
CA CYS A 699 -4.52 15.75 -45.67
C CYS A 699 -4.47 14.65 -44.58
N GLY A 700 -4.90 14.95 -43.36
CA GLY A 700 -4.80 14.02 -42.22
C GLY A 700 -3.35 13.70 -41.80
N GLN A 701 -2.41 14.60 -42.11
CA GLN A 701 -0.99 14.51 -41.80
C GLN A 701 -0.39 15.92 -41.72
N TRP A 702 0.79 16.07 -41.13
CA TRP A 702 1.51 17.34 -41.09
C TRP A 702 1.96 17.78 -42.49
N VAL A 703 1.48 18.94 -42.93
CA VAL A 703 1.82 19.53 -44.23
C VAL A 703 2.84 20.63 -44.05
N GLU A 704 4.01 20.48 -44.68
CA GLU A 704 5.08 21.45 -44.59
C GLU A 704 4.69 22.79 -45.26
N LEU A 705 4.82 23.85 -44.49
CA LEU A 705 4.68 25.24 -44.91
C LEU A 705 6.01 25.79 -45.43
N GLY A 706 7.11 25.43 -44.78
CA GLY A 706 8.48 25.73 -45.18
C GLY A 706 9.44 25.78 -43.99
N THR A 707 10.70 26.12 -44.24
CA THR A 707 11.72 26.34 -43.21
C THR A 707 11.95 27.84 -43.05
N TYR A 708 11.87 28.35 -41.81
CA TYR A 708 12.01 29.77 -41.51
C TYR A 708 12.82 30.00 -40.24
N ASN A 709 13.56 31.12 -40.17
CA ASN A 709 14.30 31.49 -38.97
C ASN A 709 13.39 32.25 -38.01
N PHE A 710 13.30 31.81 -36.76
CA PHE A 710 12.57 32.49 -35.70
C PHE A 710 13.51 33.05 -34.64
N ASN A 711 13.10 34.14 -33.99
CA ASN A 711 13.72 34.62 -32.76
C ASN A 711 13.07 33.94 -31.57
N ILE A 712 13.78 33.87 -30.44
CA ILE A 712 13.21 33.44 -29.16
C ILE A 712 12.02 34.35 -28.79
N GLY A 713 11.01 33.77 -28.15
CA GLY A 713 9.80 34.44 -27.70
C GLY A 713 8.66 34.37 -28.70
N SER A 714 7.70 35.27 -28.55
CA SER A 714 6.43 35.27 -29.28
C SER A 714 6.40 36.23 -30.47
N SER A 715 7.56 36.57 -31.04
CA SER A 715 7.64 37.51 -32.18
C SER A 715 7.25 36.87 -33.52
N GLY A 716 7.30 35.54 -33.61
CA GLY A 716 6.85 34.78 -34.78
C GLY A 716 5.34 34.48 -34.73
N SER A 717 4.74 34.26 -35.89
CA SER A 717 3.36 33.73 -35.96
C SER A 717 3.09 32.99 -37.26
N VAL A 718 2.13 32.08 -37.21
CA VAL A 718 1.54 31.47 -38.41
C VAL A 718 0.07 31.81 -38.40
N SER A 719 -0.50 32.09 -39.57
CA SER A 719 -1.92 32.36 -39.67
C SER A 719 -2.51 31.85 -40.97
N VAL A 720 -3.78 31.48 -40.91
CA VAL A 720 -4.58 31.09 -42.07
C VAL A 720 -5.76 32.05 -42.21
N GLU A 721 -5.96 32.56 -43.42
CA GLU A 721 -7.00 33.55 -43.74
C GLU A 721 -7.87 33.04 -44.89
N ARG A 722 -9.19 33.20 -44.75
CA ARG A 722 -10.12 32.96 -45.85
C ARG A 722 -10.15 34.16 -46.79
N GLN A 723 -9.78 33.97 -48.05
CA GLN A 723 -9.74 35.02 -49.06
C GLN A 723 -11.00 35.04 -49.94
N SER A 724 -11.14 36.11 -50.76
CA SER A 724 -12.22 36.20 -51.76
C SER A 724 -12.09 35.16 -52.87
N THR A 725 -10.88 34.63 -53.09
CA THR A 725 -10.54 33.59 -54.07
C THR A 725 -10.70 32.16 -53.53
N SER A 726 -10.92 32.00 -52.23
CA SER A 726 -11.12 30.71 -51.55
C SER A 726 -12.40 29.99 -51.97
N THR A 727 -12.33 28.67 -52.18
CA THR A 727 -13.46 27.82 -52.59
C THR A 727 -13.74 26.75 -51.53
N GLY A 728 -14.88 26.81 -50.85
CA GLY A 728 -15.16 25.94 -49.69
C GLY A 728 -14.91 26.63 -48.36
N SER A 729 -14.81 25.84 -47.28
CA SER A 729 -14.53 26.32 -45.92
C SER A 729 -13.04 26.30 -45.62
N THR A 730 -12.50 27.39 -45.08
CA THR A 730 -11.12 27.45 -44.59
C THR A 730 -11.08 26.91 -43.16
N VAL A 731 -10.10 26.05 -42.86
CA VAL A 731 -9.95 25.37 -41.55
C VAL A 731 -8.67 25.83 -40.86
N ALA A 732 -8.72 25.88 -39.54
CA ALA A 732 -7.59 26.09 -38.65
C ALA A 732 -7.64 25.02 -37.55
N ASP A 733 -6.55 24.27 -37.39
CA ASP A 733 -6.39 23.21 -36.40
C ASP A 733 -5.07 23.47 -35.62
N ALA A 734 -3.95 22.85 -36.01
CA ALA A 734 -2.67 23.00 -35.32
C ALA A 734 -1.50 23.40 -36.23
N ILE A 735 -0.48 24.03 -35.64
CA ILE A 735 0.80 24.36 -36.27
C ILE A 735 1.93 23.73 -35.46
N TYR A 736 2.86 23.06 -36.13
CA TYR A 736 4.05 22.46 -35.54
C TYR A 736 5.32 23.17 -36.03
N PHE A 737 6.19 23.53 -35.10
CA PHE A 737 7.50 24.14 -35.33
C PHE A 737 8.57 23.10 -34.93
N GLU A 738 9.29 22.55 -35.90
CA GLU A 738 10.40 21.61 -35.70
C GLU A 738 11.72 22.39 -35.77
N ASP A 739 12.46 22.48 -34.68
CA ASP A 739 13.80 23.10 -34.69
C ASP A 739 14.83 22.23 -35.42
N LEU A 740 15.61 22.87 -36.29
CA LEU A 740 16.67 22.25 -37.09
C LEU A 740 18.08 22.49 -36.54
N SER A 741 18.23 23.17 -35.39
CA SER A 741 19.53 23.38 -34.75
C SER A 741 20.18 22.10 -34.21
N GLY A 742 19.43 20.99 -34.19
CA GLY A 742 19.88 19.69 -33.69
C GLY A 742 19.82 19.54 -32.17
N SER A 743 19.25 20.53 -31.47
CA SER A 743 19.11 20.52 -30.00
C SER A 743 17.71 20.10 -29.52
N SER A 744 16.78 19.81 -30.43
CA SER A 744 15.43 19.34 -30.07
C SER A 744 15.39 17.83 -29.84
N VAL A 745 15.63 17.43 -28.59
CA VAL A 745 15.00 16.22 -28.07
C VAL A 745 14.18 16.66 -26.87
N ASN A 746 12.86 16.49 -26.92
CA ASN A 746 12.10 16.24 -25.70
C ASN A 746 12.80 15.07 -25.03
N ALA A 747 13.73 15.36 -24.12
CA ALA A 747 14.63 14.36 -23.58
C ALA A 747 13.84 13.68 -22.46
N ASP A 748 13.19 12.59 -22.85
CA ASP A 748 12.38 11.79 -21.96
C ASP A 748 12.83 10.33 -22.01
N GLU A 749 13.63 9.96 -21.03
CA GLU A 749 14.13 8.61 -20.83
C GLU A 749 13.32 7.85 -19.77
N THR A 750 12.10 8.32 -19.45
CA THR A 750 11.18 7.65 -18.51
C THR A 750 11.05 6.15 -18.84
N THR A 751 10.86 5.81 -20.12
CA THR A 751 10.72 4.40 -20.54
C THR A 751 12.01 3.61 -20.31
N ALA A 752 13.18 4.21 -20.55
CA ALA A 752 14.47 3.54 -20.32
C ALA A 752 14.68 3.27 -18.82
N LEU A 753 14.41 4.26 -17.98
CA LEU A 753 14.49 4.14 -16.52
C LEU A 753 13.52 3.08 -15.99
N LEU A 754 12.26 3.11 -16.41
CA LEU A 754 11.27 2.10 -16.00
C LEU A 754 11.71 0.69 -16.41
N ASN A 755 12.27 0.52 -17.61
CA ASN A 755 12.80 -0.77 -18.03
C ASN A 755 13.99 -1.23 -17.17
N THR A 756 14.90 -0.33 -16.80
CA THR A 756 16.00 -0.67 -15.88
C THR A 756 15.47 -1.07 -14.51
N LEU A 757 14.54 -0.29 -13.94
CA LEU A 757 13.89 -0.59 -12.66
C LEU A 757 13.18 -1.95 -12.68
N TYR A 758 12.40 -2.25 -13.72
CA TYR A 758 11.68 -3.52 -13.82
C TYR A 758 12.61 -4.74 -13.96
N ASN A 759 13.86 -4.52 -14.42
CA ASN A 759 14.89 -5.56 -14.54
C ASN A 759 15.69 -5.83 -13.26
N VAL A 760 15.51 -5.03 -12.20
CA VAL A 760 16.13 -5.29 -10.90
C VAL A 760 15.59 -6.60 -10.33
N ASN A 761 16.42 -7.42 -9.68
CA ASN A 761 15.97 -8.62 -8.96
C ASN A 761 16.73 -8.70 -7.64
N SER A 762 16.06 -9.17 -6.60
CA SER A 762 16.64 -9.44 -5.28
C SER A 762 17.81 -10.42 -5.31
N ALA A 763 18.82 -10.20 -4.48
CA ALA A 763 20.06 -10.97 -4.40
C ALA A 763 20.78 -10.79 -3.05
N ASN A 764 21.21 -11.90 -2.43
CA ASN A 764 22.21 -11.95 -1.34
C ASN A 764 22.06 -10.89 -0.22
N SER A 765 23.14 -10.18 0.08
CA SER A 765 23.37 -9.31 1.25
C SER A 765 22.82 -7.89 1.09
N THR A 766 22.98 -7.03 2.12
CA THR A 766 22.53 -5.63 2.12
C THR A 766 23.73 -4.68 2.26
N PRO A 767 24.57 -4.48 1.22
CA PRO A 767 25.78 -3.67 1.31
C PRO A 767 25.52 -2.16 1.11
N LEU A 768 24.58 -1.61 1.87
CA LEU A 768 24.04 -0.26 1.68
C LEU A 768 25.10 0.85 1.83
N ARG A 769 26.04 0.74 2.78
CA ARG A 769 27.07 1.78 2.98
C ARG A 769 28.05 1.84 1.81
N ILE A 770 28.41 0.69 1.24
CA ILE A 770 29.26 0.62 0.06
C ILE A 770 28.56 1.24 -1.15
N ALA A 771 27.27 0.94 -1.34
CA ALA A 771 26.48 1.51 -2.42
C ALA A 771 26.35 3.03 -2.29
N PHE A 772 26.06 3.54 -1.09
CA PHE A 772 25.95 4.97 -0.84
C PHE A 772 27.28 5.71 -1.08
N GLU A 773 28.40 5.16 -0.59
CA GLU A 773 29.73 5.72 -0.87
C GLU A 773 30.02 5.75 -2.38
N ASN A 774 29.62 4.73 -3.15
CA ASN A 774 29.82 4.72 -4.60
C ASN A 774 28.94 5.74 -5.33
N VAL A 775 27.75 6.05 -4.83
CA VAL A 775 26.91 7.13 -5.36
C VAL A 775 27.53 8.49 -5.04
N GLY A 776 27.99 8.72 -3.81
CA GLY A 776 28.70 9.96 -3.48
C GLY A 776 29.93 10.16 -4.37
N LYS A 777 30.68 9.08 -4.61
CA LYS A 777 31.77 9.05 -5.59
C LYS A 777 31.34 9.41 -7.01
N TYR A 778 30.24 8.83 -7.48
CA TYR A 778 29.68 9.17 -8.78
C TYR A 778 29.43 10.67 -8.95
N PHE A 779 28.94 11.38 -7.93
CA PHE A 779 28.74 12.82 -8.02
C PHE A 779 30.04 13.64 -7.91
N HIS A 780 31.08 13.09 -7.29
CA HIS A 780 32.36 13.77 -7.10
C HIS A 780 33.24 13.68 -8.36
N ALA A 781 33.68 14.83 -8.88
CA ALA A 781 34.38 14.93 -10.17
C ALA A 781 35.76 14.21 -10.24
N ASP A 782 36.35 13.80 -9.10
CA ASP A 782 37.78 13.51 -8.99
C ASP A 782 38.19 12.05 -8.67
N ASP A 783 37.28 11.07 -8.55
CA ASP A 783 37.65 9.76 -7.96
C ASP A 783 37.87 8.57 -8.92
N GLY A 784 37.47 8.66 -10.18
CA GLY A 784 37.69 7.61 -11.19
C GLY A 784 37.15 6.21 -10.83
N SER A 785 36.27 6.07 -9.84
CA SER A 785 35.77 4.79 -9.32
C SER A 785 34.32 4.91 -8.82
N THR A 786 33.41 5.11 -9.76
CA THR A 786 31.99 5.42 -9.54
C THR A 786 31.07 4.19 -9.52
N GLY A 787 31.63 2.99 -9.25
CA GLY A 787 30.86 1.75 -9.24
C GLY A 787 30.24 1.37 -10.60
N ASN A 788 30.91 1.72 -11.70
CA ASN A 788 30.50 1.53 -13.10
C ASN A 788 29.38 2.46 -13.61
N LEU A 789 29.05 3.54 -12.89
CA LEU A 789 28.10 4.55 -13.41
C LEU A 789 28.73 5.45 -14.49
N GLY A 790 30.03 5.75 -14.40
CA GLY A 790 30.73 6.61 -15.37
C GLY A 790 31.21 7.92 -14.75
N THR A 791 31.09 9.03 -15.48
CA THR A 791 31.55 10.36 -15.06
C THR A 791 30.50 11.10 -14.25
N SER A 792 30.93 12.09 -13.47
CA SER A 792 30.03 12.95 -12.70
C SER A 792 28.90 13.55 -13.54
N PRO A 793 27.67 13.63 -13.00
CA PRO A 793 26.50 14.12 -13.71
C PRO A 793 26.33 15.64 -13.68
N PHE A 794 27.22 16.37 -13.00
CA PHE A 794 27.16 17.83 -13.01
C PHE A 794 27.36 18.37 -14.43
N ASP A 795 26.44 19.24 -14.85
CA ASP A 795 26.55 19.94 -16.12
C ASP A 795 27.72 20.93 -16.10
N SER A 796 28.14 21.39 -17.28
CA SER A 796 29.09 22.50 -17.36
C SER A 796 28.48 23.78 -16.78
N GLU A 797 29.35 24.72 -16.40
CA GLU A 797 28.94 26.07 -15.98
C GLU A 797 28.00 26.73 -17.00
N THR A 798 28.30 26.60 -18.30
CA THR A 798 27.48 27.13 -19.40
C THR A 798 26.07 26.55 -19.45
N ASN A 799 25.86 25.35 -18.91
CA ASN A 799 24.59 24.64 -18.90
C ASN A 799 23.89 24.76 -17.53
N GLY A 800 24.37 25.64 -16.64
CA GLY A 800 23.78 25.86 -15.32
C GLY A 800 24.26 24.92 -14.22
N GLY A 801 25.36 24.19 -14.44
CA GLY A 801 25.93 23.24 -13.48
C GLY A 801 26.26 23.86 -12.11
N SER A 802 26.66 25.14 -12.10
CA SER A 802 27.01 25.88 -10.89
C SER A 802 25.85 26.04 -9.90
N CYS A 803 24.60 26.00 -10.39
CA CYS A 803 23.39 26.06 -9.56
C CYS A 803 22.70 24.70 -9.39
N GLN A 804 23.28 23.63 -9.95
CA GLN A 804 22.60 22.34 -10.05
C GLN A 804 22.50 21.64 -8.69
N GLN A 805 21.27 21.44 -8.24
CA GLN A 805 21.00 20.66 -7.04
C GLN A 805 21.10 19.15 -7.32
N SER A 806 21.61 18.39 -6.35
CA SER A 806 21.74 16.94 -6.44
C SER A 806 21.22 16.26 -5.18
N PHE A 807 20.38 15.25 -5.38
CA PHE A 807 19.67 14.53 -4.35
C PHE A 807 19.96 13.03 -4.44
N THR A 808 20.02 12.37 -3.29
CA THR A 808 20.08 10.91 -3.22
C THR A 808 19.02 10.37 -2.28
N ILE A 809 18.43 9.23 -2.64
CA ILE A 809 17.36 8.58 -1.88
C ILE A 809 17.83 7.18 -1.52
N LEU A 810 18.13 6.96 -0.25
CA LEU A 810 18.53 5.66 0.28
C LEU A 810 17.28 4.87 0.66
N MET A 811 16.99 3.78 -0.05
CA MET A 811 15.85 2.92 0.29
C MET A 811 16.35 1.54 0.73
N THR A 812 15.81 1.00 1.82
CA THR A 812 16.09 -0.37 2.28
C THR A 812 14.96 -0.99 3.06
N ASP A 813 14.81 -2.32 2.94
CA ASP A 813 13.86 -3.13 3.72
C ASP A 813 14.54 -3.97 4.81
N GLY A 814 15.83 -3.71 5.05
CA GLY A 814 16.69 -4.55 5.84
C GLY A 814 17.85 -3.81 6.49
N PHE A 815 18.60 -4.54 7.28
CA PHE A 815 19.72 -4.03 8.05
C PHE A 815 21.01 -4.21 7.27
N TYR A 816 21.77 -3.13 7.07
CA TYR A 816 23.02 -3.24 6.33
C TYR A 816 24.00 -4.19 7.04
N ASN A 817 24.75 -4.97 6.24
CA ASN A 817 25.65 -6.02 6.73
C ASN A 817 26.99 -6.07 5.99
N ASP A 818 27.37 -4.97 5.32
CA ASP A 818 28.70 -4.79 4.73
C ASP A 818 29.83 -4.58 5.75
N THR A 819 31.07 -4.74 5.28
CA THR A 819 32.31 -4.53 6.05
C THR A 819 32.95 -3.16 5.79
N PHE A 820 32.15 -2.10 5.66
CA PHE A 820 32.61 -0.76 5.31
C PHE A 820 33.49 -0.09 6.41
N THR A 821 34.61 0.52 6.01
CA THR A 821 35.63 1.10 6.92
C THR A 821 36.35 2.36 6.37
N SER A 822 35.80 3.02 5.33
CA SER A 822 36.61 3.90 4.46
C SER A 822 36.53 5.41 4.74
N VAL A 823 35.56 5.93 5.49
CA VAL A 823 35.33 7.39 5.58
C VAL A 823 35.75 8.01 6.91
N GLY A 824 35.89 7.21 7.98
CA GLY A 824 36.14 7.73 9.33
C GLY A 824 34.89 8.33 9.97
N ASN A 825 35.07 9.17 11.00
CA ASN A 825 33.98 9.99 11.56
C ASN A 825 34.02 11.38 10.89
N MET A 826 33.04 11.64 10.03
CA MET A 826 32.96 12.86 9.22
C MET A 826 32.11 13.95 9.86
N ASP A 827 31.31 13.62 10.87
CA ASP A 827 30.53 14.59 11.65
C ASP A 827 31.19 14.96 12.99
N SER A 828 32.43 14.51 13.20
CA SER A 828 33.17 14.74 14.44
C SER A 828 33.37 16.24 14.68
N GLY A 829 32.79 16.71 15.79
CA GLY A 829 32.83 18.14 16.16
C GLY A 829 31.64 18.96 15.67
N MET A 830 30.68 18.36 14.96
CA MET A 830 29.39 19.00 14.69
C MET A 830 28.51 19.05 15.94
N ALA A 831 27.67 20.08 16.05
CA ALA A 831 26.69 20.18 17.13
C ALA A 831 25.58 19.14 16.95
N ALA A 832 24.94 18.72 18.04
CA ALA A 832 23.71 17.93 17.97
C ALA A 832 22.64 18.68 17.14
N PRO A 833 21.84 17.97 16.33
CA PRO A 833 21.78 16.52 16.19
C PRO A 833 22.71 15.95 15.11
N TYR A 834 23.67 16.71 14.58
CA TYR A 834 24.49 16.27 13.45
C TYR A 834 25.68 15.39 13.85
N GLY A 835 26.38 15.72 14.94
CA GLY A 835 27.60 15.01 15.33
C GLY A 835 27.38 13.86 16.30
N ASP A 836 28.11 12.75 16.12
CA ASP A 836 28.22 11.67 17.10
C ASP A 836 29.68 11.23 17.36
N THR A 837 29.88 10.04 17.96
CA THR A 837 31.22 9.48 18.24
C THR A 837 31.54 8.20 17.46
N TYR A 838 30.65 7.77 16.58
CA TYR A 838 30.76 6.55 15.79
C TYR A 838 31.45 6.87 14.46
N SER A 839 31.91 5.86 13.72
CA SER A 839 32.69 6.08 12.50
C SER A 839 32.28 5.08 11.44
N ASN A 840 32.37 5.51 10.19
CA ASN A 840 31.96 4.73 9.03
C ASN A 840 30.48 4.34 9.06
N THR A 841 29.62 5.23 9.57
CA THR A 841 28.16 5.13 9.56
C THR A 841 27.59 5.65 8.23
N LEU A 842 26.30 5.44 7.97
CA LEU A 842 25.61 6.11 6.85
C LEU A 842 25.62 7.62 7.06
N ALA A 843 25.48 8.09 8.31
CA ALA A 843 25.55 9.50 8.67
C ALA A 843 26.89 10.15 8.33
N ASP A 844 28.00 9.43 8.50
CA ASP A 844 29.33 9.89 8.10
C ASP A 844 29.46 10.05 6.58
N ILE A 845 28.92 9.09 5.82
CA ILE A 845 28.92 9.15 4.35
C ILE A 845 28.08 10.34 3.87
N ALA A 846 26.90 10.55 4.45
CA ALA A 846 26.05 11.69 4.13
C ALA A 846 26.75 13.02 4.45
N MET A 847 27.34 13.16 5.64
CA MET A 847 28.06 14.37 6.03
C MET A 847 29.24 14.67 5.09
N LYS A 848 30.00 13.63 4.70
CA LYS A 848 31.11 13.79 3.75
C LYS A 848 30.67 14.44 2.45
N TYR A 849 29.62 13.91 1.80
CA TYR A 849 29.16 14.42 0.50
C TYR A 849 28.24 15.64 0.61
N TYR A 850 27.80 15.98 1.82
CA TYR A 850 27.18 17.26 2.12
C TYR A 850 28.21 18.40 2.25
N ASP A 851 29.30 18.22 2.99
CA ASP A 851 30.26 19.31 3.28
C ASP A 851 31.36 19.48 2.20
N THR A 852 31.66 18.41 1.48
CA THR A 852 32.63 18.42 0.37
C THR A 852 32.02 19.11 -0.85
N ASP A 853 32.76 20.03 -1.46
CA ASP A 853 32.45 20.53 -2.80
C ASP A 853 32.72 19.43 -3.84
N LEU A 854 31.63 18.91 -4.44
CA LEU A 854 31.65 17.79 -5.36
C LEU A 854 32.12 18.16 -6.76
N SER A 855 32.19 19.46 -7.09
CA SER A 855 32.63 19.94 -8.40
C SER A 855 33.42 21.25 -8.28
N SER A 856 34.63 21.16 -7.74
CA SER A 856 35.53 22.31 -7.54
C SER A 856 35.90 23.12 -8.80
N SER A 857 35.52 22.64 -9.99
CA SER A 857 35.66 23.35 -11.26
C SER A 857 34.51 24.32 -11.55
N LEU A 858 33.40 24.22 -10.83
CA LEU A 858 32.22 25.07 -10.96
C LEU A 858 32.18 26.09 -9.82
N PRO A 859 31.61 27.28 -10.04
CA PRO A 859 31.31 28.20 -8.96
C PRO A 859 30.26 27.66 -7.98
N ASP A 860 30.43 27.97 -6.69
CA ASP A 860 29.48 27.66 -5.61
C ASP A 860 28.24 28.57 -5.71
N MET A 861 27.21 28.11 -6.41
CA MET A 861 25.95 28.85 -6.60
C MET A 861 24.71 27.97 -6.42
N VAL A 862 24.82 26.85 -5.69
CA VAL A 862 23.67 25.98 -5.40
C VAL A 862 22.67 26.75 -4.51
N PRO A 863 21.37 26.77 -4.87
CA PRO A 863 20.36 27.46 -4.08
C PRO A 863 20.25 26.92 -2.65
N THR A 864 20.23 27.83 -1.68
CA THR A 864 20.09 27.53 -0.25
C THR A 864 18.63 27.64 0.22
N SER A 865 18.36 27.03 1.38
CA SER A 865 17.11 27.04 2.11
C SER A 865 17.37 27.23 3.62
N SER A 866 16.31 27.28 4.43
CA SER A 866 16.43 27.31 5.88
C SER A 866 17.12 26.05 6.44
N CYS A 867 16.85 24.90 5.82
CA CYS A 867 17.34 23.58 6.20
C CYS A 867 18.72 23.25 5.61
N ASP A 868 19.05 23.84 4.48
CA ASP A 868 20.31 23.60 3.77
C ASP A 868 20.94 24.92 3.33
N ARG A 869 22.07 25.27 3.94
CA ARG A 869 22.76 26.54 3.73
C ARG A 869 24.04 26.40 2.92
N ASN A 870 24.28 25.24 2.30
CA ASN A 870 25.50 25.00 1.55
C ASN A 870 25.35 25.47 0.09
N GLU A 871 26.23 26.38 -0.34
CA GLU A 871 26.24 26.93 -1.71
C GLU A 871 27.09 26.10 -2.68
N LYS A 872 27.91 25.17 -2.16
CA LYS A 872 28.77 24.27 -2.97
C LYS A 872 27.93 23.23 -3.71
N GLN A 873 28.48 22.61 -4.75
CA GLN A 873 27.89 21.38 -5.28
C GLN A 873 27.97 20.28 -4.23
N HIS A 874 26.84 19.80 -3.74
CA HIS A 874 26.77 18.82 -2.65
C HIS A 874 25.58 17.87 -2.84
N LEU A 875 25.54 16.78 -2.07
CA LEU A 875 24.42 15.83 -2.06
C LEU A 875 23.50 16.07 -0.86
N VAL A 876 22.21 16.24 -1.16
CA VAL A 876 21.16 16.18 -0.15
C VAL A 876 20.65 14.74 -0.03
N THR A 877 20.67 14.17 1.18
CA THR A 877 20.35 12.76 1.41
C THR A 877 18.98 12.59 2.03
N TYR A 878 18.10 11.88 1.33
CA TYR A 878 16.85 11.35 1.87
C TYR A 878 17.00 9.86 2.13
N SER A 879 16.14 9.35 3.00
CA SER A 879 16.12 7.92 3.28
C SER A 879 14.72 7.39 3.53
N VAL A 880 14.47 6.15 3.13
CA VAL A 880 13.20 5.44 3.27
C VAL A 880 13.46 4.07 3.87
N SER A 881 12.91 3.81 5.05
CA SER A 881 12.84 2.45 5.61
C SER A 881 11.54 1.78 5.17
N PHE A 882 11.61 0.54 4.68
CA PHE A 882 10.44 -0.20 4.20
C PHE A 882 10.22 -1.49 5.00
N GLY A 883 9.23 -1.49 5.89
CA GLY A 883 8.91 -2.65 6.73
C GLY A 883 9.88 -2.92 7.88
N VAL A 884 10.82 -2.01 8.14
CA VAL A 884 11.80 -2.06 9.24
C VAL A 884 11.82 -0.75 10.00
N PHE A 885 12.04 -0.85 11.32
CA PHE A 885 11.91 0.27 12.25
C PHE A 885 13.17 0.40 13.11
N GLY A 886 13.50 1.65 13.44
CA GLY A 886 14.57 1.99 14.38
C GLY A 886 14.14 1.85 15.82
N SER A 887 15.08 2.08 16.75
CA SER A 887 14.78 2.17 18.17
C SER A 887 14.24 3.56 18.55
N LEU A 888 14.51 4.58 17.72
CA LEU A 888 14.03 5.93 17.88
C LEU A 888 12.75 6.17 17.04
N THR A 889 11.97 7.18 17.42
CA THR A 889 10.74 7.60 16.74
C THR A 889 10.96 8.97 16.06
N PRO A 890 11.09 9.02 14.72
CA PRO A 890 11.51 10.23 13.99
C PRO A 890 10.55 11.42 13.98
N GLN A 891 9.29 11.21 14.40
CA GLN A 891 8.20 12.20 14.34
C GLN A 891 7.61 12.55 15.72
N ASP A 892 8.18 12.01 16.80
CA ASP A 892 7.70 12.27 18.17
C ASP A 892 8.78 11.88 19.18
N SER A 893 10.00 12.37 18.98
CA SER A 893 11.15 11.96 19.78
C SER A 893 10.99 12.27 21.27
N ASP A 894 10.05 13.16 21.63
CA ASP A 894 9.69 13.51 23.01
C ASP A 894 8.34 12.93 23.50
N GLY A 895 7.57 12.25 22.65
CA GLY A 895 6.27 11.67 23.00
C GLY A 895 5.14 12.71 23.20
N SER A 896 5.31 13.93 22.70
CA SER A 896 4.35 15.03 22.81
C SER A 896 3.16 14.93 21.85
N GLY A 897 3.21 14.04 20.85
CA GLY A 897 2.18 13.88 19.84
C GLY A 897 2.18 14.99 18.78
N LYS A 898 3.31 15.68 18.59
CA LYS A 898 3.54 16.66 17.52
C LYS A 898 4.77 16.26 16.70
N GLU A 899 4.68 16.43 15.39
CA GLU A 899 5.79 16.15 14.48
C GLU A 899 6.99 17.07 14.79
N ASP A 900 8.15 16.48 15.06
CA ASP A 900 9.40 17.20 15.30
C ASP A 900 9.81 18.02 14.07
N ASP A 901 10.42 19.20 14.28
CA ASP A 901 10.95 20.02 13.19
C ASP A 901 12.02 19.22 12.41
N PRO A 902 11.76 18.86 11.13
CA PRO A 902 12.66 18.00 10.36
C PRO A 902 14.02 18.65 10.08
N CYS A 903 14.13 19.98 10.28
CA CYS A 903 15.36 20.73 10.08
C CYS A 903 16.01 21.19 11.39
N PHE A 904 15.40 20.85 12.55
CA PHE A 904 15.89 21.19 13.89
C PHE A 904 16.22 22.69 14.07
N LEU A 905 15.39 23.56 13.48
CA LEU A 905 15.49 25.01 13.56
C LEU A 905 14.73 25.56 14.78
N ASP A 906 13.72 24.86 15.27
CA ASP A 906 13.05 25.17 16.55
C ASP A 906 13.94 24.75 17.74
N GLU A 907 14.26 25.73 18.59
CA GLU A 907 15.06 25.54 19.80
C GLU A 907 14.38 24.65 20.86
N ASN A 908 13.08 24.40 20.72
CA ASN A 908 12.30 23.53 21.59
C ASN A 908 12.24 22.07 21.10
N THR A 909 12.72 21.76 19.89
CA THR A 909 12.75 20.40 19.37
C THR A 909 13.72 19.56 20.19
N THR A 910 13.26 18.40 20.66
CA THR A 910 14.12 17.47 21.38
C THR A 910 15.11 16.85 20.40
N LEU A 911 16.41 16.91 20.73
CA LEU A 911 17.45 16.40 19.84
C LEU A 911 17.65 14.89 20.09
N PRO A 912 17.65 14.05 19.03
CA PRO A 912 17.93 12.63 19.17
C PRO A 912 19.35 12.39 19.67
N VAL A 913 19.52 11.31 20.45
CA VAL A 913 20.84 10.76 20.81
C VAL A 913 21.05 9.50 20.00
N TRP A 914 21.98 9.56 19.04
CA TRP A 914 22.21 8.46 18.12
C TRP A 914 22.83 7.25 18.83
N PRO A 915 22.24 6.04 18.68
CA PRO A 915 22.83 4.81 19.20
C PRO A 915 23.92 4.27 18.26
N ASN A 916 24.85 3.46 18.78
CA ASN A 916 25.90 2.86 17.95
C ASN A 916 25.32 1.79 17.01
N PRO A 917 25.36 1.98 15.67
CA PRO A 917 24.77 1.05 14.72
C PRO A 917 25.44 -0.35 14.70
N ALA A 918 26.62 -0.50 15.29
CA ALA A 918 27.31 -1.79 15.42
C ALA A 918 26.74 -2.70 16.52
N ASN A 919 25.90 -2.17 17.41
CA ASN A 919 25.45 -2.89 18.61
C ASN A 919 24.10 -3.62 18.43
N ASP A 920 23.23 -3.15 17.53
CA ASP A 920 21.91 -3.73 17.29
C ASP A 920 21.47 -3.43 15.85
N ASP A 921 20.63 -4.29 15.30
CA ASP A 921 20.09 -4.11 13.95
C ASP A 921 19.12 -2.92 13.90
N SER A 922 18.29 -2.71 14.92
CA SER A 922 17.39 -1.55 14.99
C SER A 922 18.15 -0.21 14.93
N TYR A 923 19.33 -0.14 15.54
CA TYR A 923 20.19 1.05 15.51
C TYR A 923 20.74 1.41 14.12
N LYS A 924 20.74 0.46 13.17
CA LYS A 924 21.11 0.73 11.78
C LYS A 924 20.03 1.48 11.02
N ILE A 925 18.77 1.34 11.43
CA ILE A 925 17.67 2.16 10.89
C ILE A 925 17.69 3.56 11.53
N ASP A 926 18.12 3.67 12.79
CA ASP A 926 18.40 4.99 13.39
C ASP A 926 19.56 5.70 12.67
N ASP A 927 20.61 4.97 12.23
CA ASP A 927 21.68 5.52 11.37
C ASP A 927 21.17 5.96 9.99
N LEU A 928 20.19 5.25 9.44
CA LEU A 928 19.54 5.66 8.20
C LEU A 928 18.81 7.01 8.38
N TRP A 929 18.16 7.23 9.52
CA TRP A 929 17.59 8.53 9.88
C TRP A 929 18.68 9.59 10.09
N HIS A 930 19.74 9.26 10.83
CA HIS A 930 20.87 10.17 11.05
C HIS A 930 21.54 10.60 9.73
N ALA A 931 21.62 9.71 8.74
CA ALA A 931 22.08 10.05 7.40
C ALA A 931 21.20 11.08 6.69
N ALA A 932 19.88 11.01 6.84
CA ALA A 932 19.00 12.05 6.32
C ALA A 932 19.25 13.41 7.00
N VAL A 933 19.44 13.41 8.32
CA VAL A 933 19.77 14.62 9.10
C VAL A 933 21.11 15.21 8.65
N ASN A 934 22.15 14.38 8.54
CA ASN A 934 23.48 14.81 8.14
C ASN A 934 23.54 15.29 6.69
N GLY A 935 22.73 14.71 5.80
CA GLY A 935 22.57 15.16 4.42
C GLY A 935 21.47 16.20 4.20
N ARG A 936 20.87 16.76 5.25
CA ARG A 936 19.79 17.80 5.19
C ARG A 936 18.54 17.40 4.39
N GLY A 937 18.28 16.12 4.21
CA GLY A 937 17.02 15.61 3.67
C GLY A 937 16.06 15.17 4.77
N LYS A 938 15.14 14.26 4.43
CA LYS A 938 14.11 13.72 5.33
C LYS A 938 14.16 12.20 5.37
N PHE A 939 13.81 11.65 6.54
CA PHE A 939 13.62 10.22 6.74
C PHE A 939 12.13 9.89 6.68
N PHE A 940 11.79 8.84 5.94
CA PHE A 940 10.44 8.30 5.85
C PHE A 940 10.45 6.84 6.27
N SER A 941 9.38 6.40 6.94
CA SER A 941 9.16 5.00 7.25
C SER A 941 7.84 4.56 6.65
N ALA A 942 7.87 3.49 5.86
CA ALA A 942 6.70 2.92 5.24
C ALA A 942 6.53 1.48 5.72
N SER A 943 5.31 1.14 6.13
CA SER A 943 4.96 -0.20 6.60
C SER A 943 4.21 -1.01 5.55
N ASP A 944 3.75 -0.39 4.47
CA ASP A 944 3.01 -1.03 3.38
C ASP A 944 3.24 -0.32 2.02
N PRO A 945 2.78 -0.89 0.90
CA PRO A 945 3.04 -0.34 -0.43
C PRO A 945 2.40 1.03 -0.69
N VAL A 946 1.29 1.34 -0.02
CA VAL A 946 0.60 2.64 -0.13
C VAL A 946 1.37 3.68 0.66
N GLU A 947 1.70 3.39 1.91
CA GLU A 947 2.54 4.26 2.74
C GLU A 947 3.89 4.54 2.06
N LEU A 948 4.45 3.56 1.35
CA LEU A 948 5.68 3.75 0.58
C LEU A 948 5.47 4.71 -0.60
N ALA A 949 4.39 4.56 -1.37
CA ALA A 949 4.07 5.47 -2.46
C ALA A 949 3.81 6.89 -1.95
N ASP A 950 3.08 7.04 -0.84
CA ASP A 950 2.80 8.32 -0.20
C ASP A 950 4.08 8.96 0.36
N SER A 951 4.95 8.17 0.99
CA SER A 951 6.26 8.62 1.49
C SER A 951 7.15 9.12 0.36
N LEU A 952 7.21 8.37 -0.75
CA LEU A 952 7.96 8.78 -1.93
C LEU A 952 7.35 10.05 -2.53
N LYS A 953 6.03 10.15 -2.65
CA LYS A 953 5.37 11.36 -3.13
C LYS A 953 5.70 12.58 -2.26
N ALA A 954 5.57 12.47 -0.94
CA ALA A 954 5.91 13.53 0.01
C ALA A 954 7.40 13.93 -0.08
N LEU A 955 8.29 12.95 -0.26
CA LEU A 955 9.71 13.19 -0.53
C LEU A 955 9.89 14.03 -1.80
N PHE A 956 9.19 13.71 -2.88
CA PHE A 956 9.30 14.48 -4.12
C PHE A 956 8.65 15.84 -4.07
N GLU A 957 7.61 16.02 -3.27
CA GLU A 957 7.07 17.34 -2.96
C GLU A 957 8.12 18.19 -2.21
N ASP A 958 8.90 17.60 -1.30
CA ASP A 958 10.03 18.27 -0.64
C ASP A 958 11.20 18.55 -1.59
N ILE A 959 11.53 17.63 -2.49
CA ILE A 959 12.54 17.87 -3.52
C ILE A 959 12.07 18.99 -4.46
N ALA A 960 10.82 18.94 -4.93
CA ALA A 960 10.24 19.95 -5.80
C ALA A 960 10.20 21.32 -5.14
N SER A 961 9.92 21.43 -3.84
CA SER A 961 9.97 22.71 -3.12
C SER A 961 11.37 23.31 -3.09
N ARG A 962 12.40 22.48 -2.90
CA ARG A 962 13.80 22.91 -2.91
C ARG A 962 14.26 23.35 -4.29
N ILE A 963 13.79 22.66 -5.34
CA ILE A 963 14.04 23.01 -6.76
C ILE A 963 13.37 24.33 -7.12
N ALA A 964 12.15 24.56 -6.62
CA ALA A 964 11.31 25.66 -7.03
C ALA A 964 11.53 26.98 -6.25
N SER A 965 12.55 27.03 -5.38
CA SER A 965 13.19 28.28 -4.94
C SER A 965 13.83 29.07 -6.12
N GLY A 966 13.93 28.45 -7.31
CA GLY A 966 14.29 29.08 -8.59
C GLY A 966 13.08 29.72 -9.32
N ALA A 967 12.94 31.03 -9.19
CA ALA A 967 11.76 31.80 -9.57
C ALA A 967 11.52 32.10 -11.07
N SER A 968 10.25 32.40 -11.43
CA SER A 968 9.84 32.98 -12.72
C SER A 968 10.26 34.46 -12.84
N VAL A 969 10.64 34.91 -14.04
CA VAL A 969 11.37 36.17 -14.28
C VAL A 969 10.69 37.03 -15.36
N SER A 970 10.69 38.35 -15.18
CA SER A 970 10.30 39.36 -16.19
C SER A 970 11.23 40.58 -16.19
N VAL A 971 11.32 41.33 -17.31
CA VAL A 971 12.20 42.51 -17.47
C VAL A 971 11.42 43.76 -17.87
N ASN A 972 11.95 44.94 -17.54
CA ASN A 972 11.30 46.23 -17.77
C ASN A 972 11.73 47.00 -19.04
N GLY A 973 11.93 46.35 -20.19
CA GLY A 973 12.23 47.09 -21.43
C GLY A 973 12.49 46.23 -22.67
N GLU A 974 12.38 46.86 -23.85
CA GLU A 974 12.73 46.30 -25.16
C GLU A 974 14.21 46.59 -25.55
N GLU A 975 14.94 47.40 -24.75
CA GLU A 975 16.38 47.72 -24.89
C GLU A 975 17.06 47.78 -23.50
N LEU A 976 18.37 47.46 -23.44
CA LEU A 976 19.20 47.55 -22.22
C LEU A 976 19.62 49.02 -21.96
N GLY A 977 19.38 49.51 -20.74
CA GLY A 977 19.78 50.84 -20.30
C GLY A 977 20.10 50.88 -18.79
N SER A 978 20.61 52.02 -18.30
CA SER A 978 20.99 52.19 -16.88
C SER A 978 19.83 52.05 -15.88
N ASP A 979 18.58 52.01 -16.37
CA ASP A 979 17.36 51.83 -15.57
C ASP A 979 16.72 50.44 -15.73
N THR A 980 17.35 49.50 -16.44
CA THR A 980 16.83 48.13 -16.62
C THR A 980 16.75 47.42 -15.26
N THR A 981 15.61 46.79 -15.01
CA THR A 981 15.22 46.15 -13.76
C THR A 981 14.55 44.82 -14.07
N LEU A 982 15.07 43.76 -13.44
CA LEU A 982 14.51 42.42 -13.47
C LEU A 982 13.51 42.27 -12.31
N TYR A 983 12.31 41.76 -12.58
CA TYR A 983 11.36 41.37 -11.54
C TYR A 983 11.26 39.85 -11.47
N GLN A 984 11.48 39.28 -10.29
CA GLN A 984 11.50 37.84 -10.07
C GLN A 984 10.51 37.47 -8.96
N ALA A 985 9.60 36.52 -9.22
CA ALA A 985 8.61 36.07 -8.24
C ALA A 985 9.04 34.77 -7.55
N LEU A 986 9.16 34.80 -6.23
CA LEU A 986 9.58 33.66 -5.40
C LEU A 986 8.39 33.04 -4.67
N PHE A 987 8.54 31.77 -4.30
CA PHE A 987 7.69 31.13 -3.30
C PHE A 987 8.47 30.26 -2.31
N ASN A 988 7.84 29.98 -1.18
CA ASN A 988 8.28 29.05 -0.15
C ASN A 988 7.08 28.16 0.22
N SER A 989 7.16 26.85 -0.03
CA SER A 989 6.07 25.91 0.23
C SER A 989 5.92 25.53 1.71
N ASP A 990 6.96 25.70 2.52
CA ASP A 990 6.86 25.40 3.97
C ASP A 990 5.88 26.34 4.66
N THR A 991 5.93 27.62 4.28
CA THR A 991 5.08 28.67 4.84
C THR A 991 3.98 29.11 3.89
N TRP A 992 3.97 28.62 2.65
CA TRP A 992 3.12 29.08 1.55
C TRP A 992 3.12 30.60 1.41
N THR A 993 4.33 31.17 1.41
CA THR A 993 4.55 32.61 1.26
C THR A 993 5.34 32.91 0.00
N GLY A 994 5.20 34.13 -0.52
CA GLY A 994 5.90 34.58 -1.73
C GLY A 994 6.57 35.93 -1.57
N ASP A 995 7.32 36.31 -2.60
CA ASP A 995 7.92 37.64 -2.73
C ASP A 995 8.13 38.03 -4.19
N ILE A 996 8.29 39.32 -4.46
CA ILE A 996 8.75 39.83 -5.75
C ILE A 996 9.99 40.67 -5.52
N LEU A 997 11.08 40.31 -6.18
CA LEU A 997 12.36 41.00 -6.07
C LEU A 997 12.61 41.81 -7.34
N ALA A 998 13.06 43.05 -7.15
CA ALA A 998 13.49 43.92 -8.24
C ALA A 998 15.02 44.05 -8.24
N TYR A 999 15.70 43.48 -9.22
CA TYR A 999 17.15 43.56 -9.33
C TYR A 999 17.57 44.65 -10.34
N PRO A 1000 18.57 45.48 -10.02
CA PRO A 1000 19.25 46.30 -11.02
C PRO A 1000 20.05 45.42 -11.98
N MET A 1001 20.27 45.94 -13.18
CA MET A 1001 21.19 45.37 -14.15
C MET A 1001 22.32 46.37 -14.43
N ASP A 1002 23.57 45.92 -14.46
CA ASP A 1002 24.71 46.74 -14.84
C ASP A 1002 24.60 47.08 -16.34
N PRO A 1003 24.55 48.36 -16.72
CA PRO A 1003 24.35 48.75 -18.12
C PRO A 1003 25.57 48.50 -19.02
N ASN A 1004 26.75 48.20 -18.46
CA ASN A 1004 27.98 47.97 -19.20
C ASN A 1004 28.30 46.47 -19.35
N SER A 1005 28.00 45.66 -18.32
CA SER A 1005 28.23 44.20 -18.36
C SER A 1005 26.98 43.38 -18.64
N GLY A 1006 25.79 43.95 -18.46
CA GLY A 1006 24.52 43.22 -18.52
C GLY A 1006 24.27 42.33 -17.30
N GLU A 1007 25.15 42.33 -16.30
CA GLU A 1007 25.04 41.50 -15.11
C GLU A 1007 23.88 41.98 -14.22
N ILE A 1008 23.11 41.03 -13.71
CA ILE A 1008 22.07 41.29 -12.71
C ILE A 1008 22.77 41.40 -11.35
N LEU A 1009 22.65 42.56 -10.69
CA LEU A 1009 23.24 42.79 -9.39
C LEU A 1009 22.36 42.15 -8.30
N ARG A 1010 22.70 40.93 -7.91
CA ARG A 1010 21.89 40.08 -7.00
C ARG A 1010 22.24 40.20 -5.52
N THR A 1011 23.26 40.99 -5.16
CA THR A 1011 23.60 41.16 -3.73
C THR A 1011 22.48 41.87 -2.98
N GLU A 1012 22.30 41.56 -1.70
CA GLU A 1012 21.22 42.14 -0.88
C GLU A 1012 21.27 43.68 -0.84
N SER A 1013 22.48 44.26 -0.92
CA SER A 1013 22.68 45.71 -1.03
C SER A 1013 22.17 46.29 -2.35
N ASP A 1014 22.22 45.53 -3.44
CA ASP A 1014 21.90 46.01 -4.79
C ASP A 1014 20.42 45.87 -5.15
N ILE A 1015 19.68 44.93 -4.54
CA ILE A 1015 18.24 44.76 -4.78
C ILE A 1015 17.52 46.11 -4.68
N LYS A 1016 16.78 46.54 -5.70
CA LYS A 1016 16.08 47.84 -5.67
C LYS A 1016 14.97 47.85 -4.62
N TRP A 1017 14.19 46.78 -4.56
CA TRP A 1017 13.14 46.57 -3.57
C TRP A 1017 12.70 45.09 -3.51
N LYS A 1018 12.04 44.73 -2.40
CA LYS A 1018 11.29 43.48 -2.22
C LYS A 1018 9.83 43.83 -1.99
N ALA A 1019 8.88 43.13 -2.58
CA ALA A 1019 7.45 43.39 -2.35
C ALA A 1019 7.09 43.23 -0.86
N SER A 1020 7.72 42.27 -0.18
CA SER A 1020 7.64 42.14 1.29
C SER A 1020 8.26 43.32 2.06
N GLY A 1021 9.26 43.97 1.47
CA GLY A 1021 10.08 45.02 2.07
C GLY A 1021 11.46 44.53 2.48
N LYS A 1022 12.48 45.38 2.31
CA LYS A 1022 13.77 45.18 2.99
C LYS A 1022 13.63 45.49 4.48
N THR A 1023 14.58 45.01 5.28
CA THR A 1023 14.65 45.35 6.70
C THR A 1023 14.62 46.86 6.91
N GLY A 1024 13.58 47.36 7.57
CA GLY A 1024 13.39 48.80 7.83
C GLY A 1024 12.75 49.62 6.70
N ASP A 1025 12.32 48.99 5.59
CA ASP A 1025 11.65 49.68 4.49
C ASP A 1025 10.15 49.93 4.81
N PRO A 1026 9.70 51.19 4.94
CA PRO A 1026 8.31 51.51 5.22
C PRO A 1026 7.37 51.25 4.02
N ASN A 1027 7.89 51.00 2.82
CA ASN A 1027 7.11 50.73 1.61
C ASN A 1027 6.76 49.26 1.44
N GLY A 1028 7.48 48.36 2.10
CA GLY A 1028 7.25 46.93 2.02
C GLY A 1028 5.89 46.51 2.56
N LEU A 1029 5.27 45.52 1.90
CA LEU A 1029 3.94 45.02 2.28
C LEU A 1029 3.87 44.60 3.75
N GLN A 1030 4.97 44.07 4.31
CA GLN A 1030 5.05 43.65 5.71
C GLN A 1030 4.93 44.83 6.67
N ALA A 1031 5.48 46.00 6.32
CA ALA A 1031 5.41 47.22 7.13
C ALA A 1031 4.07 47.97 6.99
N LEU A 1032 3.29 47.69 5.94
CA LEU A 1032 2.00 48.35 5.73
C LEU A 1032 0.96 47.91 6.76
N ASP A 1033 0.31 48.87 7.41
CA ASP A 1033 -0.81 48.60 8.30
C ASP A 1033 -1.95 47.89 7.54
N TRP A 1034 -2.43 46.76 8.06
CA TRP A 1034 -3.46 45.94 7.39
C TRP A 1034 -4.78 46.70 7.24
N ASN A 1035 -5.07 47.61 8.18
CA ASN A 1035 -6.29 48.38 8.22
C ASN A 1035 -6.20 49.59 7.27
N THR A 1036 -5.22 50.46 7.43
CA THR A 1036 -5.16 51.76 6.73
C THR A 1036 -4.11 51.82 5.62
N GLY A 1037 -3.10 50.95 5.66
CA GLY A 1037 -1.98 50.94 4.73
C GLY A 1037 -2.24 50.21 3.41
N ARG A 1038 -3.16 49.24 3.38
CA ARG A 1038 -3.47 48.40 2.20
C ARG A 1038 -4.80 48.73 1.53
N LYS A 1039 -4.76 48.91 0.20
CA LYS A 1039 -5.93 49.13 -0.67
C LYS A 1039 -6.34 47.84 -1.35
N ILE A 1040 -7.18 47.06 -0.68
CA ILE A 1040 -7.71 45.81 -1.22
C ILE A 1040 -9.14 46.06 -1.71
N ILE A 1041 -9.40 45.71 -2.96
CA ILE A 1041 -10.68 45.91 -3.63
C ILE A 1041 -11.29 44.57 -4.07
N THR A 1042 -12.61 44.53 -4.15
CA THR A 1042 -13.35 43.41 -4.70
C THR A 1042 -14.58 43.93 -5.47
N PHE A 1043 -15.33 43.03 -6.08
CA PHE A 1043 -16.48 43.35 -6.90
C PHE A 1043 -17.79 43.02 -6.17
N ASN A 1044 -18.77 43.92 -6.20
CA ASN A 1044 -20.08 43.70 -5.58
C ASN A 1044 -21.22 44.10 -6.55
N THR A 1045 -22.04 43.12 -6.94
CA THR A 1045 -23.17 43.26 -7.88
C THR A 1045 -24.44 43.82 -7.24
N ALA A 1046 -24.50 44.01 -5.93
CA ALA A 1046 -25.68 44.54 -5.25
C ALA A 1046 -25.83 46.07 -5.38
N PHE A 1047 -24.82 46.77 -5.92
CA PHE A 1047 -24.81 48.23 -6.05
C PHE A 1047 -25.23 48.75 -7.44
N ASP A 1048 -25.11 47.93 -8.49
CA ASP A 1048 -25.68 48.17 -9.84
C ASP A 1048 -25.66 46.87 -10.68
N GLU A 1049 -26.45 46.81 -11.76
CA GLU A 1049 -26.60 45.64 -12.66
C GLU A 1049 -25.34 45.30 -13.49
N ASN A 1050 -24.32 46.17 -13.47
CA ASN A 1050 -22.99 45.93 -14.06
C ASN A 1050 -21.91 45.61 -13.00
N GLY A 1051 -22.26 45.67 -11.71
CA GLY A 1051 -21.43 45.61 -10.51
C GLY A 1051 -20.37 46.72 -10.38
N SER A 1052 -20.17 47.18 -9.14
CA SER A 1052 -19.20 48.24 -8.81
C SER A 1052 -18.04 47.69 -7.98
N ALA A 1053 -16.85 48.28 -8.15
CA ALA A 1053 -15.69 47.99 -7.31
C ALA A 1053 -15.87 48.58 -5.91
N VAL A 1054 -15.73 47.76 -4.87
CA VAL A 1054 -15.88 48.14 -3.47
C VAL A 1054 -14.62 47.80 -2.67
N PRO A 1055 -14.31 48.51 -1.58
CA PRO A 1055 -13.24 48.10 -0.67
C PRO A 1055 -13.55 46.72 -0.06
N PHE A 1056 -12.57 45.83 0.02
CA PHE A 1056 -12.72 44.55 0.70
C PHE A 1056 -12.75 44.78 2.22
N ARG A 1057 -13.95 45.09 2.73
CA ARG A 1057 -14.29 45.24 4.15
C ARG A 1057 -15.64 44.61 4.37
N TYR A 1058 -15.82 43.98 5.53
CA TYR A 1058 -17.05 43.28 5.86
C TYR A 1058 -18.33 44.13 5.64
N ALA A 1059 -18.28 45.42 5.98
CA ALA A 1059 -19.40 46.36 5.79
C ALA A 1059 -19.78 46.65 4.33
N TYR A 1060 -18.89 46.41 3.37
CA TYR A 1060 -19.11 46.69 1.94
C TYR A 1060 -19.32 45.42 1.09
N LEU A 1061 -19.26 44.23 1.70
CA LEU A 1061 -19.54 42.96 1.03
C LEU A 1061 -21.04 42.71 0.88
N SER A 1062 -21.45 42.05 -0.21
CA SER A 1062 -22.82 41.58 -0.40
C SER A 1062 -23.17 40.46 0.57
N ASP A 1063 -24.45 40.19 0.76
CA ASP A 1063 -24.89 39.08 1.62
C ASP A 1063 -24.40 37.72 1.08
N ALA A 1064 -24.38 37.54 -0.25
CA ALA A 1064 -23.82 36.34 -0.87
C ALA A 1064 -22.31 36.17 -0.60
N GLN A 1065 -21.54 37.26 -0.66
CA GLN A 1065 -20.11 37.24 -0.32
C GLN A 1065 -19.88 36.95 1.16
N LYS A 1066 -20.69 37.53 2.04
CA LYS A 1066 -20.63 37.24 3.48
C LYS A 1066 -20.94 35.77 3.74
N THR A 1067 -21.97 35.21 3.10
CA THR A 1067 -22.31 33.78 3.21
C THR A 1067 -21.19 32.87 2.70
N ALA A 1068 -20.53 33.22 1.59
CA ALA A 1068 -19.41 32.45 1.06
C ALA A 1068 -18.19 32.43 2.00
N LEU A 1069 -17.99 33.47 2.80
CA LEU A 1069 -16.94 33.55 3.82
C LEU A 1069 -17.32 32.81 5.13
N ASP A 1070 -18.57 32.34 5.26
CA ASP A 1070 -19.16 31.78 6.48
C ASP A 1070 -19.33 30.24 6.42
N SER A 1071 -19.26 29.63 5.23
CA SER A 1071 -19.55 28.21 5.01
C SER A 1071 -18.63 27.20 5.71
N GLY A 1072 -17.55 27.65 6.37
CA GLY A 1072 -16.62 26.81 7.15
C GLY A 1072 -16.75 26.91 8.66
N TRP A 1073 -17.43 27.93 9.21
CA TRP A 1073 -17.44 28.22 10.65
C TRP A 1073 -18.86 28.59 11.06
N ALA A 1074 -19.49 27.89 12.00
CA ALA A 1074 -20.90 28.08 12.34
C ALA A 1074 -21.29 29.57 12.58
N LEU A 1075 -22.02 30.16 11.61
CA LEU A 1075 -22.75 31.44 11.56
C LEU A 1075 -22.52 32.41 12.75
N ASN A 1076 -21.33 33.02 12.81
CA ASN A 1076 -21.07 34.15 13.72
C ASN A 1076 -20.48 35.33 12.93
N PRO A 1077 -21.18 36.49 12.83
CA PRO A 1077 -20.68 37.68 12.14
C PRO A 1077 -19.29 38.15 12.60
N ALA A 1078 -18.92 37.85 13.85
CA ALA A 1078 -17.58 38.12 14.36
C ALA A 1078 -16.49 37.30 13.62
N ASN A 1079 -16.77 36.04 13.26
CA ASN A 1079 -15.80 35.16 12.59
C ASN A 1079 -15.57 35.56 11.14
N ALA A 1080 -16.63 35.91 10.40
CA ALA A 1080 -16.50 36.38 9.02
C ALA A 1080 -15.82 37.77 8.94
N ASN A 1081 -16.08 38.67 9.90
CA ASN A 1081 -15.32 39.92 9.99
C ASN A 1081 -13.84 39.67 10.32
N ASN A 1082 -13.56 38.78 11.28
CA ASN A 1082 -12.18 38.38 11.61
C ASN A 1082 -11.46 37.76 10.41
N LEU A 1083 -12.14 36.95 9.58
CA LEU A 1083 -11.57 36.37 8.35
C LEU A 1083 -11.22 37.47 7.35
N VAL A 1084 -12.08 38.48 7.16
CA VAL A 1084 -11.77 39.63 6.31
C VAL A 1084 -10.55 40.39 6.86
N GLU A 1085 -10.48 40.62 8.17
CA GLU A 1085 -9.33 41.30 8.81
C GLU A 1085 -8.04 40.49 8.67
N TYR A 1086 -8.13 39.16 8.84
CA TYR A 1086 -7.05 38.22 8.61
C TYR A 1086 -6.56 38.28 7.16
N LEU A 1087 -7.41 38.09 6.15
CA LEU A 1087 -7.00 38.14 4.74
C LEU A 1087 -6.35 39.48 4.36
N ARG A 1088 -6.77 40.58 5.00
CA ARG A 1088 -6.14 41.90 4.81
C ARG A 1088 -4.77 42.05 5.45
N GLY A 1089 -4.40 41.19 6.40
CA GLY A 1089 -3.07 41.14 7.00
C GLY A 1089 -3.03 41.29 8.52
N SER A 1090 -4.17 41.20 9.22
CA SER A 1090 -4.18 41.10 10.69
C SER A 1090 -3.84 39.68 11.13
N GLU A 1091 -3.15 39.55 12.27
CA GLU A 1091 -3.06 38.27 12.97
C GLU A 1091 -4.30 38.11 13.86
N ILE A 1092 -4.93 36.95 13.80
CA ILE A 1092 -6.14 36.62 14.57
C ILE A 1092 -5.87 35.30 15.29
N LEU A 1093 -6.01 35.31 16.62
CA LEU A 1093 -5.83 34.11 17.43
C LEU A 1093 -6.88 33.06 17.04
N GLY A 1094 -6.44 31.83 16.75
CA GLY A 1094 -7.29 30.73 16.30
C GLY A 1094 -7.36 30.56 14.78
N PHE A 1095 -6.71 31.44 14.01
CA PHE A 1095 -6.44 31.22 12.59
C PHE A 1095 -4.97 30.84 12.35
N ARG A 1096 -4.71 30.30 11.16
CA ARG A 1096 -3.36 29.98 10.68
C ARG A 1096 -2.37 31.14 10.92
N PRO A 1097 -1.22 30.90 11.57
CA PRO A 1097 -0.17 31.91 11.65
C PRO A 1097 0.48 32.12 10.29
N ARG A 1098 0.82 33.38 9.94
CA ARG A 1098 1.51 33.71 8.68
C ARG A 1098 2.79 34.48 8.96
N THR A 1099 3.88 34.02 8.37
CA THR A 1099 5.17 34.73 8.40
C THR A 1099 5.19 35.91 7.41
N ARG A 1100 4.34 35.90 6.37
CA ARG A 1100 4.18 36.99 5.39
C ARG A 1100 2.73 37.30 5.01
N LYS A 1101 2.45 38.56 4.70
CA LYS A 1101 1.16 39.05 4.18
C LYS A 1101 0.90 38.71 2.72
N LEU A 1102 1.96 38.43 1.95
CA LEU A 1102 1.90 38.00 0.54
C LEU A 1102 1.93 36.48 0.48
N GLY A 1103 0.96 35.89 -0.22
CA GLY A 1103 0.93 34.46 -0.52
C GLY A 1103 2.02 34.04 -1.51
N ASP A 1104 2.23 32.73 -1.64
CA ASP A 1104 3.14 32.17 -2.64
C ASP A 1104 2.76 32.54 -4.08
N ILE A 1105 3.78 32.62 -4.94
CA ILE A 1105 3.65 32.93 -6.37
C ILE A 1105 4.37 31.82 -7.14
N VAL A 1106 3.62 30.79 -7.54
CA VAL A 1106 4.18 29.54 -8.09
C VAL A 1106 4.19 29.59 -9.61
N HIS A 1107 3.04 29.83 -10.24
CA HIS A 1107 2.90 29.82 -11.70
C HIS A 1107 2.68 31.21 -12.33
N SER A 1108 2.55 32.27 -11.50
CA SER A 1108 2.32 33.64 -11.97
C SER A 1108 3.65 34.38 -12.16
N ALA A 1109 4.06 34.58 -13.41
CA ALA A 1109 5.17 35.48 -13.72
C ALA A 1109 4.78 36.95 -13.45
N PRO A 1110 5.70 37.79 -12.91
CA PRO A 1110 5.43 39.22 -12.79
C PRO A 1110 5.17 39.84 -14.17
N PHE A 1111 4.08 40.58 -14.30
CA PHE A 1111 3.69 41.25 -15.52
C PHE A 1111 3.84 42.76 -15.37
N LEU A 1112 4.79 43.38 -16.08
CA LEU A 1112 4.98 44.83 -16.04
C LEU A 1112 4.03 45.55 -17.00
N LYS A 1113 3.27 46.52 -16.50
CA LYS A 1113 2.46 47.44 -17.32
C LYS A 1113 2.47 48.86 -16.75
N GLY A 1114 2.99 49.80 -17.53
CA GLY A 1114 3.06 51.21 -17.12
C GLY A 1114 4.00 51.44 -15.94
N SER A 1115 3.47 51.93 -14.82
CA SER A 1115 4.22 52.15 -13.57
C SER A 1115 4.06 51.04 -12.54
N ALA A 1116 3.43 49.92 -12.90
CA ALA A 1116 3.10 48.84 -11.96
C ALA A 1116 3.55 47.46 -12.45
N VAL A 1117 3.98 46.64 -11.50
CA VAL A 1117 4.26 45.21 -11.65
C VAL A 1117 3.08 44.44 -11.07
N TYR A 1118 2.43 43.64 -11.91
CA TYR A 1118 1.26 42.85 -11.54
C TYR A 1118 1.66 41.40 -11.31
N SER A 1119 1.17 40.77 -10.24
CA SER A 1119 1.30 39.32 -10.06
C SER A 1119 0.09 38.77 -9.33
N GLY A 1120 -0.39 37.62 -9.77
CA GLY A 1120 -1.26 36.79 -8.95
C GLY A 1120 -0.47 36.20 -7.77
N ALA A 1121 -1.12 36.05 -6.63
CA ALA A 1121 -0.59 35.35 -5.47
C ALA A 1121 -1.66 34.44 -4.84
N ASN A 1122 -1.23 33.33 -4.27
CA ASN A 1122 -2.12 32.31 -3.68
C ASN A 1122 -2.66 32.70 -2.29
N ASP A 1123 -2.54 33.97 -1.90
CA ASP A 1123 -3.37 34.59 -0.85
C ASP A 1123 -4.76 35.00 -1.36
N GLY A 1124 -5.08 34.64 -2.61
CA GLY A 1124 -6.38 34.88 -3.24
C GLY A 1124 -6.47 36.22 -3.96
N MET A 1125 -5.35 36.91 -4.19
CA MET A 1125 -5.36 38.27 -4.74
C MET A 1125 -4.47 38.41 -5.98
N LEU A 1126 -4.89 39.33 -6.87
CA LEU A 1126 -4.01 39.94 -7.86
C LEU A 1126 -3.41 41.21 -7.23
N HIS A 1127 -2.08 41.28 -7.14
CA HIS A 1127 -1.38 42.45 -6.61
C HIS A 1127 -0.86 43.34 -7.73
N ALA A 1128 -0.78 44.65 -7.44
CA ALA A 1128 -0.07 45.62 -8.24
C ALA A 1128 0.94 46.37 -7.37
N PHE A 1129 2.23 46.27 -7.67
CA PHE A 1129 3.31 46.94 -6.96
C PHE A 1129 3.88 48.08 -7.79
N ASP A 1130 4.24 49.18 -7.14
CA ASP A 1130 4.94 50.28 -7.78
C ASP A 1130 6.31 49.82 -8.27
N LYS A 1131 6.58 49.98 -9.57
CA LYS A 1131 7.77 49.43 -10.22
C LYS A 1131 9.10 49.95 -9.65
N THR A 1132 9.07 51.10 -8.97
CA THR A 1132 10.27 51.79 -8.46
C THR A 1132 10.47 51.55 -6.98
N THR A 1133 9.41 51.47 -6.20
CA THR A 1133 9.47 51.41 -4.73
C THR A 1133 9.07 50.05 -4.16
N GLY A 1134 8.46 49.17 -4.95
CA GLY A 1134 7.91 47.89 -4.46
C GLY A 1134 6.67 48.04 -3.59
N ARG A 1135 6.16 49.26 -3.40
CA ARG A 1135 4.98 49.52 -2.57
C ARG A 1135 3.73 48.99 -3.24
N GLU A 1136 2.90 48.25 -2.50
CA GLU A 1136 1.59 47.81 -2.99
C GLU A 1136 0.70 49.02 -3.33
N ILE A 1137 0.31 49.14 -4.60
CA ILE A 1137 -0.61 50.18 -5.10
C ILE A 1137 -2.05 49.80 -4.75
N PHE A 1138 -2.42 48.57 -5.11
CA PHE A 1138 -3.67 47.92 -4.75
C PHE A 1138 -3.56 46.40 -4.88
N ALA A 1139 -4.49 45.68 -4.26
CA ALA A 1139 -4.74 44.27 -4.52
C ALA A 1139 -6.23 44.06 -4.86
N TYR A 1140 -6.52 43.08 -5.70
CA TYR A 1140 -7.88 42.76 -6.15
C TYR A 1140 -8.21 41.30 -5.85
N ILE A 1141 -9.35 41.07 -5.18
CA ILE A 1141 -9.89 39.73 -4.91
C ILE A 1141 -10.99 39.41 -5.93
N PRO A 1142 -10.78 38.43 -6.81
CA PRO A 1142 -11.80 37.99 -7.76
C PRO A 1142 -13.03 37.39 -7.09
N SER A 1143 -14.22 37.53 -7.69
CA SER A 1143 -15.46 37.02 -7.10
C SER A 1143 -15.50 35.49 -6.99
N PHE A 1144 -14.84 34.76 -7.90
CA PHE A 1144 -14.88 33.29 -7.94
C PHE A 1144 -14.06 32.61 -6.84
N VAL A 1145 -13.13 33.31 -6.18
CA VAL A 1145 -12.33 32.72 -5.09
C VAL A 1145 -13.03 32.78 -3.72
N PHE A 1146 -14.11 33.56 -3.58
CA PHE A 1146 -14.73 33.84 -2.28
C PHE A 1146 -15.12 32.60 -1.47
N GLY A 1147 -15.63 31.56 -2.13
CA GLY A 1147 -16.04 30.32 -1.46
C GLY A 1147 -14.89 29.54 -0.85
N ASN A 1148 -13.65 29.80 -1.27
CA ASN A 1148 -12.45 29.08 -0.83
C ASN A 1148 -11.55 29.93 0.07
N LEU A 1149 -11.80 31.24 0.21
CA LEU A 1149 -10.95 32.14 1.02
C LEU A 1149 -10.92 31.77 2.51
N VAL A 1150 -11.95 31.07 2.99
CA VAL A 1150 -12.01 30.55 4.36
C VAL A 1150 -10.88 29.56 4.66
N ASN A 1151 -10.44 28.79 3.65
CA ASN A 1151 -9.40 27.77 3.82
C ASN A 1151 -8.05 28.41 4.19
N LEU A 1152 -7.76 29.63 3.70
CA LEU A 1152 -6.51 30.35 3.99
C LEU A 1152 -6.29 30.66 5.48
N ALA A 1153 -7.35 30.59 6.29
CA ALA A 1153 -7.31 30.80 7.74
C ALA A 1153 -7.28 29.49 8.55
N ASP A 1154 -7.38 28.32 7.90
CA ASP A 1154 -7.42 27.02 8.57
C ASP A 1154 -6.07 26.66 9.22
N LEU A 1155 -6.09 26.21 10.47
CA LEU A 1155 -4.89 25.78 11.20
C LEU A 1155 -4.26 24.53 10.59
N ASN A 1156 -5.06 23.68 9.93
CA ASN A 1156 -4.61 22.48 9.21
C ASN A 1156 -4.54 22.71 7.70
N TYR A 1157 -4.21 23.95 7.28
CA TYR A 1157 -4.23 24.35 5.88
C TYR A 1157 -3.48 23.38 4.96
N THR A 1158 -4.22 22.72 4.09
CA THR A 1158 -3.70 22.11 2.86
C THR A 1158 -3.66 23.17 1.77
N HIS A 1159 -2.56 23.25 1.05
CA HIS A 1159 -2.40 24.31 0.05
C HIS A 1159 -3.28 24.14 -1.17
N HIS A 1160 -3.79 25.27 -1.66
CA HIS A 1160 -4.57 25.36 -2.88
C HIS A 1160 -4.10 26.55 -3.70
N PHE A 1161 -4.12 26.39 -5.03
CA PHE A 1161 -3.80 27.46 -5.97
C PHE A 1161 -5.05 28.32 -6.25
N TYR A 1162 -5.00 29.63 -5.97
CA TYR A 1162 -6.15 30.53 -6.07
C TYR A 1162 -6.04 31.49 -7.26
N VAL A 1163 -5.02 32.35 -7.25
CA VAL A 1163 -4.77 33.38 -8.26
C VAL A 1163 -3.35 33.18 -8.77
N ASP A 1164 -3.17 32.09 -9.49
CA ASP A 1164 -1.82 31.56 -9.80
C ASP A 1164 -1.42 31.66 -11.27
N ASN A 1165 -2.30 32.19 -12.13
CA ASN A 1165 -1.97 32.41 -13.53
C ASN A 1165 -1.28 33.76 -13.75
N THR A 1166 -0.35 33.82 -14.70
CA THR A 1166 0.32 35.05 -15.12
C THR A 1166 -0.70 36.10 -15.60
N PRO A 1167 -0.72 37.32 -15.01
CA PRO A 1167 -1.64 38.37 -15.42
C PRO A 1167 -1.41 38.79 -16.88
N ASN A 1168 -2.49 39.04 -17.61
CA ASN A 1168 -2.42 39.66 -18.93
C ASN A 1168 -3.28 40.92 -18.99
N SER A 1169 -2.95 41.84 -19.91
CA SER A 1169 -3.74 43.06 -20.13
C SER A 1169 -4.20 43.14 -21.58
N GLN A 1170 -5.49 43.39 -21.80
CA GLN A 1170 -6.07 43.67 -23.12
C GLN A 1170 -6.68 45.07 -23.13
N MET A 1171 -6.39 45.87 -24.16
CA MET A 1171 -7.05 47.15 -24.37
C MET A 1171 -8.48 46.91 -24.86
N ARG A 1172 -9.49 47.12 -24.01
CA ARG A 1172 -10.86 47.33 -24.50
C ARG A 1172 -10.90 48.68 -25.20
N GLY A 1173 -11.26 48.71 -26.48
CA GLY A 1173 -11.33 49.93 -27.28
C GLY A 1173 -12.11 51.03 -26.57
N LYS A 1174 -11.66 52.29 -26.74
CA LYS A 1174 -12.29 53.51 -26.17
C LYS A 1174 -13.81 53.38 -26.12
N ILE A 1175 -14.38 53.36 -24.92
CA ILE A 1175 -15.77 53.78 -24.72
C ILE A 1175 -15.76 55.29 -24.98
N SER A 1176 -16.41 55.69 -26.07
CA SER A 1176 -16.72 57.09 -26.36
C SER A 1176 -17.47 57.66 -25.16
N THR A 1177 -16.84 58.54 -24.38
CA THR A 1177 -17.59 59.39 -23.44
C THR A 1177 -18.31 60.45 -24.25
N ASP A 1178 -19.50 60.09 -24.70
CA ASP A 1178 -20.58 61.01 -25.07
C ASP A 1178 -21.89 60.38 -24.59
N THR A 1179 -22.13 60.47 -23.27
CA THR A 1179 -23.39 60.84 -22.60
C THR A 1179 -23.25 60.68 -21.09
#